data_AF-A0A212D5K1-F1
#
_entry.id   AF-A0A212D5K1-F1
#
_cell.length_a   1.000
_cell.length_b   1.000
_cell.length_c   1.000
_cell.angle_alpha   90.00
_cell.angle_beta   90.00
_cell.angle_gamma   90.00
#
_symmetry.space_group_name_H-M   'P 1'
#
loop_
_entity.id
_entity.type
_entity.pdbx_description
1 polymer ?
#
loop_
_entity_poly.entity_id
_entity_poly.type
_entity_poly.pdbx_seq_one_letter_code
_entity_poly.pdbx_strand_id
1 'polypeptide(L)'
;MALRNECSSVYSKGRVLTTEQTKLMISGISQSLNSGFAQTLTPSVHSGLTQGLTPSLTPSSVTSGLSSGLTSRLTPSATPAYTPGFPSGLVPNLGSGGETGPLQTLKLMQIRKPLLRSSLLDQNLTEEEINMKFVQDLLNWVDEMQVQLDRTEWGSDLPSVESQLENHKNVHRAIEEFESSLKEAKLSEIQMTAPLKLTYAEKLHRLENQYAKLLELMRELDQKEETIKSVQEIAEQLLLENHPARLTIEAYRAAMQTQWSWILQLCQCVEQHVKENGAYFEFFNDAKEATDYLRNLKDAIQRKYSCDRSSSIHKLEDLVQESMEEKEELLQYKSTVAGLMGRAKTIVQLKPRNPDCPLKTSLPIKAICDYRQIEITIFKDDECVLANNSHRAKWKVISPTGNEAMVPSVCFTVPPPNKEAVDFANRIEQQYQNVLTLWHESHINMKSVVSWHYLINEIDRIRASNVASIKTMLPGEHQQVLSNLQSRFEDFLEDSQESQIFSGSDITQLEKEVNVCKQYYQELLKSAEREEQEESAYNLYISEVRNLRLRLESCEDRLIRQIRTPLERDDLHESVFRISEQEKLKKELERLKDDLATITSKCEDFFSQAAASASTPVLRSELSVVVQSMNHVYSMSSTYIEKLKTVNLVLKNTQAAEALVKLYETKLCEEEAVIADKNNIENLISTLKQWRSEVDEKREVFHELEDELQRAKTISDEMFKTYKERDLDFDWHKEKADQLVERWQNVHVQIDNRLRDLEGIGKSLKYYRDAYHPLDDWIQQVETTQRKIQENQPENSKTLATQLNQQKMLVSEIETKQSKMDECQKYAEQYSTAVKDYELQTMTYRAMVDSQQKSPVKRRRLQSSADLVIQEVVTV
;
A
#
# COMPACT_ATOMS: atom_id res chain seq x y z
N MET A 1 92.52 -77.21 -30.02
CA MET A 1 93.89 -76.76 -30.36
C MET A 1 94.48 -77.35 -31.65
N ALA A 2 93.89 -78.38 -32.29
CA ALA A 2 94.35 -78.85 -33.61
C ALA A 2 93.79 -78.06 -34.81
N LEU A 3 92.64 -77.38 -34.69
CA LEU A 3 92.07 -76.51 -35.75
C LEU A 3 92.71 -75.13 -35.87
N ARG A 4 93.52 -74.71 -34.87
CA ARG A 4 94.28 -73.45 -34.91
C ARG A 4 95.48 -73.53 -35.87
N ASN A 5 96.00 -74.74 -36.11
CA ASN A 5 97.15 -74.97 -36.98
C ASN A 5 96.79 -75.19 -38.45
N GLU A 6 95.54 -75.48 -38.80
CA GLU A 6 95.11 -75.59 -40.20
C GLU A 6 94.67 -74.24 -40.81
N CYS A 7 94.23 -73.26 -40.01
CA CYS A 7 93.92 -71.91 -40.53
C CYS A 7 95.17 -71.04 -40.79
N SER A 8 96.28 -71.27 -40.09
CA SER A 8 97.54 -70.55 -40.34
C SER A 8 98.22 -70.93 -41.67
N SER A 9 97.87 -72.08 -42.26
CA SER A 9 98.39 -72.53 -43.56
C SER A 9 97.74 -71.83 -44.77
N VAL A 10 96.63 -71.11 -44.57
CA VAL A 10 95.93 -70.39 -45.65
C VAL A 10 96.38 -68.92 -45.73
N TYR A 11 96.94 -68.36 -44.65
CA TYR A 11 97.40 -66.97 -44.57
C TYR A 11 98.83 -66.72 -45.10
N SER A 12 99.56 -67.77 -45.52
CA SER A 12 100.90 -67.65 -46.11
C SER A 12 100.92 -67.41 -47.62
N LYS A 13 99.74 -67.28 -48.26
CA LYS A 13 99.62 -66.84 -49.66
C LYS A 13 98.98 -65.46 -49.68
N GLY A 14 99.79 -64.41 -49.83
CA GLY A 14 99.35 -63.03 -50.02
C GLY A 14 98.48 -62.85 -51.27
N ARG A 15 97.18 -63.15 -51.14
CA ARG A 15 96.15 -62.78 -52.10
C ARG A 15 95.30 -61.69 -51.48
N VAL A 16 95.50 -60.46 -51.95
CA VAL A 16 94.61 -59.33 -51.72
C VAL A 16 93.26 -59.64 -52.37
N LEU A 17 92.16 -59.55 -51.61
CA LEU A 17 90.81 -59.63 -52.15
C LEU A 17 90.63 -58.54 -53.22
N THR A 18 90.15 -58.93 -54.40
CA THR A 18 89.91 -57.96 -55.48
C THR A 18 88.82 -56.95 -55.07
N THR A 19 88.84 -55.75 -55.64
CA THR A 19 87.88 -54.68 -55.31
C THR A 19 86.42 -55.12 -55.45
N GLU A 20 86.11 -55.99 -56.42
CA GLU A 20 84.77 -56.57 -56.60
C GLU A 20 84.42 -57.64 -55.55
N GLN A 21 85.37 -58.46 -55.12
CA GLN A 21 85.17 -59.39 -54.00
C GLN A 21 84.98 -58.65 -52.68
N THR A 22 85.71 -57.55 -52.46
CA THR A 22 85.54 -56.67 -51.30
C THR A 22 84.18 -55.96 -51.34
N LYS A 23 83.70 -55.50 -52.51
CA LYS A 23 82.34 -54.94 -52.64
C LYS A 23 81.23 -55.96 -52.40
N LEU A 24 81.34 -57.18 -52.95
CA LEU A 24 80.37 -58.26 -52.72
C LEU A 24 80.38 -58.72 -51.27
N MET A 25 81.55 -58.76 -50.64
CA MET A 25 81.67 -59.06 -49.21
C MET A 25 81.05 -57.94 -48.36
N ILE A 26 81.33 -56.66 -48.64
CA ILE A 26 80.72 -55.50 -47.97
C ILE A 26 79.20 -55.45 -48.17
N SER A 27 78.71 -55.82 -49.36
CA SER A 27 77.29 -55.94 -49.67
C SER A 27 76.62 -57.09 -48.92
N GLY A 28 77.25 -58.28 -48.90
CA GLY A 28 76.78 -59.45 -48.15
C GLY A 28 76.84 -59.23 -46.63
N ILE A 29 77.84 -58.49 -46.14
CA ILE A 29 77.97 -58.04 -44.76
C ILE A 29 76.90 -57.02 -44.40
N SER A 30 76.63 -56.04 -45.27
CA SER A 30 75.59 -55.04 -45.06
C SER A 30 74.19 -55.68 -45.07
N GLN A 31 73.96 -56.68 -45.94
CA GLN A 31 72.75 -57.51 -45.90
C GLN A 31 72.67 -58.36 -44.64
N SER A 32 73.79 -58.98 -44.21
CA SER A 32 73.87 -59.80 -43.00
C SER A 32 73.63 -59.00 -41.72
N LEU A 33 74.17 -57.78 -41.62
CA LEU A 33 73.95 -56.87 -40.49
C LEU A 33 72.54 -56.31 -40.49
N ASN A 34 72.01 -55.94 -41.67
CA ASN A 34 70.61 -55.54 -41.81
C ASN A 34 69.64 -56.69 -41.46
N SER A 35 69.97 -57.94 -41.80
CA SER A 35 69.15 -59.11 -41.44
C SER A 35 69.34 -59.55 -39.99
N GLY A 36 70.55 -59.38 -39.43
CA GLY A 36 70.91 -59.80 -38.08
C GLY A 36 70.39 -58.85 -37.02
N PHE A 37 70.56 -57.54 -37.19
CA PHE A 37 69.96 -56.52 -36.32
C PHE A 37 68.43 -56.50 -36.43
N ALA A 38 67.89 -56.74 -37.62
CA ALA A 38 66.45 -56.93 -37.83
C ALA A 38 65.94 -58.32 -37.40
N GLN A 39 66.75 -59.19 -36.80
CA GLN A 39 66.34 -60.47 -36.19
C GLN A 39 66.55 -60.52 -34.68
N THR A 40 67.42 -59.69 -34.10
CA THR A 40 67.60 -59.58 -32.64
C THR A 40 66.73 -58.51 -31.98
N LEU A 41 66.26 -57.49 -32.72
CA LEU A 41 65.28 -56.50 -32.23
C LEU A 41 63.83 -56.80 -32.64
N THR A 42 63.57 -57.91 -33.32
CA THR A 42 62.26 -58.26 -33.90
C THR A 42 61.62 -59.59 -33.47
N PRO A 43 62.21 -60.51 -32.66
CA PRO A 43 61.56 -61.78 -32.40
C PRO A 43 60.53 -61.71 -31.25
N SER A 44 60.20 -60.53 -30.71
CA SER A 44 59.13 -60.34 -29.72
C SER A 44 57.91 -59.56 -30.21
N VAL A 45 57.87 -59.11 -31.48
CA VAL A 45 56.76 -58.26 -31.99
C VAL A 45 55.93 -58.94 -33.10
N HIS A 46 56.31 -60.13 -33.58
CA HIS A 46 55.66 -60.75 -34.76
C HIS A 46 54.91 -62.07 -34.55
N SER A 47 54.87 -62.68 -33.35
CA SER A 47 54.21 -63.99 -33.13
C SER A 47 52.85 -63.98 -32.42
N GLY A 48 52.33 -62.83 -31.95
CA GLY A 48 51.04 -62.75 -31.24
C GLY A 48 49.80 -62.39 -32.08
N LEU A 49 49.96 -62.01 -33.36
CA LEU A 49 48.89 -61.35 -34.13
C LEU A 49 48.19 -62.20 -35.21
N THR A 50 48.19 -63.53 -35.08
CA THR A 50 47.45 -64.40 -36.02
C THR A 50 46.71 -65.54 -35.32
N GLN A 51 45.63 -65.20 -34.58
CA GLN A 51 44.40 -66.01 -34.54
C GLN A 51 43.29 -65.29 -33.75
N GLY A 52 42.11 -65.18 -34.37
CA GLY A 52 40.96 -64.42 -33.89
C GLY A 52 41.02 -62.99 -34.43
N LEU A 53 40.20 -62.58 -35.39
CA LEU A 53 38.76 -62.45 -35.25
C LEU A 53 38.13 -62.33 -36.65
N THR A 54 37.12 -63.14 -36.93
CA THR A 54 35.95 -62.70 -37.70
C THR A 54 34.81 -62.56 -36.70
N PRO A 55 34.02 -61.47 -36.79
CA PRO A 55 32.63 -61.72 -37.15
C PRO A 55 32.04 -60.69 -38.11
N SER A 56 31.20 -61.22 -38.98
CA SER A 56 30.20 -60.53 -39.78
C SER A 56 29.17 -59.80 -38.89
N LEU A 57 28.87 -58.55 -39.23
CA LEU A 57 27.69 -57.84 -38.74
C LEU A 57 26.51 -58.05 -39.70
N THR A 58 25.34 -58.41 -39.17
CA THR A 58 24.04 -58.11 -39.79
C THR A 58 23.12 -57.46 -38.74
N PRO A 59 22.19 -56.56 -39.13
CA PRO A 59 21.43 -55.73 -38.18
C PRO A 59 19.95 -56.15 -38.05
N SER A 60 19.37 -56.04 -36.85
CA SER A 60 17.92 -55.81 -36.61
C SER A 60 17.72 -55.37 -35.14
N SER A 61 17.13 -54.20 -34.84
CA SER A 61 15.73 -53.99 -34.39
C SER A 61 15.40 -54.75 -33.07
N VAL A 62 14.90 -54.20 -31.95
CA VAL A 62 13.98 -53.09 -31.64
C VAL A 62 13.90 -52.85 -30.10
N THR A 63 13.36 -51.68 -29.72
CA THR A 63 12.52 -51.35 -28.52
C THR A 63 13.09 -51.14 -27.10
N SER A 64 13.07 -49.86 -26.70
CA SER A 64 12.41 -49.21 -25.53
C SER A 64 12.47 -49.81 -24.11
N GLY A 65 12.82 -48.95 -23.14
CA GLY A 65 12.23 -49.02 -21.79
C GLY A 65 13.04 -48.42 -20.63
N LEU A 66 12.72 -47.15 -20.29
CA LEU A 66 12.57 -46.61 -18.92
C LEU A 66 13.77 -46.52 -17.93
N SER A 67 14.20 -45.25 -17.77
CA SER A 67 14.25 -44.43 -16.53
C SER A 67 15.06 -44.82 -15.28
N SER A 68 15.73 -43.77 -14.77
CA SER A 68 16.08 -43.43 -13.36
C SER A 68 17.10 -44.34 -12.66
N GLY A 69 18.08 -43.87 -11.91
CA GLY A 69 18.41 -42.57 -11.33
C GLY A 69 19.44 -42.84 -10.21
N LEU A 70 20.01 -41.78 -9.64
CA LEU A 70 20.97 -41.72 -8.51
C LEU A 70 22.45 -41.66 -8.90
N THR A 71 22.89 -40.41 -9.02
CA THR A 71 24.26 -39.92 -8.87
C THR A 71 24.64 -39.91 -7.38
N SER A 72 25.81 -40.46 -7.05
CA SER A 72 26.48 -40.22 -5.76
C SER A 72 27.78 -39.43 -6.00
N ARG A 73 27.74 -38.18 -5.53
CA ARG A 73 28.78 -37.16 -5.51
C ARG A 73 29.75 -37.47 -4.36
N LEU A 74 31.06 -37.54 -4.58
CA LEU A 74 32.08 -37.31 -3.55
C LEU A 74 33.36 -36.73 -4.17
N THR A 75 33.65 -35.48 -3.82
CA THR A 75 34.94 -34.79 -3.89
C THR A 75 35.86 -35.27 -2.75
N PRO A 76 37.19 -35.29 -2.91
CA PRO A 76 38.11 -35.29 -1.78
C PRO A 76 38.80 -33.93 -1.67
N SER A 77 38.74 -33.34 -0.48
CA SER A 77 39.68 -32.32 -0.05
C SER A 77 40.00 -32.51 1.43
N ALA A 78 41.23 -32.10 1.78
CA ALA A 78 41.81 -31.90 3.10
C ALA A 78 42.64 -33.06 3.72
N THR A 79 43.95 -32.80 3.80
CA THR A 79 44.80 -33.06 4.98
C THR A 79 44.46 -32.07 6.13
N PRO A 80 44.92 -32.28 7.39
CA PRO A 80 45.36 -33.50 8.07
C PRO A 80 44.83 -33.65 9.53
N ALA A 81 45.16 -34.82 10.11
CA ALA A 81 45.66 -35.01 11.48
C ALA A 81 44.73 -35.60 12.59
N TYR A 82 45.35 -36.56 13.29
CA TYR A 82 45.11 -37.13 14.63
C TYR A 82 43.84 -37.97 14.94
N THR A 83 44.12 -39.27 15.08
CA THR A 83 43.50 -40.38 15.86
C THR A 83 42.96 -40.02 17.27
N PRO A 84 42.19 -40.88 18.02
CA PRO A 84 41.93 -42.33 17.84
C PRO A 84 40.49 -42.86 18.15
N GLY A 85 40.22 -44.12 17.79
CA GLY A 85 39.71 -45.12 18.77
C GLY A 85 38.25 -45.61 18.71
N PHE A 86 38.06 -46.78 18.07
CA PHE A 86 37.23 -47.96 18.45
C PHE A 86 35.71 -47.83 18.82
N PRO A 87 34.90 -48.92 18.76
CA PRO A 87 35.10 -50.25 18.16
C PRO A 87 33.93 -50.77 17.27
N SER A 88 34.25 -51.88 16.61
CA SER A 88 33.42 -52.83 15.85
C SER A 88 32.16 -53.38 16.55
N GLY A 89 31.21 -53.84 15.74
CA GLY A 89 30.09 -54.70 16.16
C GLY A 89 29.39 -55.46 15.01
N LEU A 90 29.91 -56.65 14.71
CA LEU A 90 29.22 -57.93 14.43
C LEU A 90 28.10 -58.05 13.35
N VAL A 91 28.53 -58.63 12.22
CA VAL A 91 27.99 -59.72 11.33
C VAL A 91 26.93 -60.64 12.01
N PRO A 92 25.85 -61.17 11.35
CA PRO A 92 25.98 -62.29 10.40
C PRO A 92 24.95 -62.51 9.24
N ASN A 93 25.53 -62.80 8.06
CA ASN A 93 25.48 -64.10 7.34
C ASN A 93 24.15 -64.65 6.75
N LEU A 94 24.06 -64.70 5.42
CA LEU A 94 23.48 -65.76 4.56
C LEU A 94 23.81 -65.35 3.09
N GLY A 95 24.34 -66.13 2.15
CA GLY A 95 24.63 -67.55 2.03
C GLY A 95 24.32 -67.98 0.59
N SER A 96 25.38 -68.13 -0.25
CA SER A 96 25.42 -68.85 -1.55
C SER A 96 24.57 -68.28 -2.72
N GLY A 97 24.99 -68.21 -3.98
CA GLY A 97 26.16 -68.73 -4.68
C GLY A 97 25.77 -69.06 -6.15
N GLY A 98 26.57 -68.58 -7.12
CA GLY A 98 26.55 -68.92 -8.57
C GLY A 98 25.52 -68.14 -9.40
N GLU A 99 25.81 -67.48 -10.54
CA GLU A 99 26.90 -67.61 -11.52
C GLU A 99 27.17 -66.26 -12.24
N THR A 100 28.36 -65.71 -12.00
CA THR A 100 29.32 -65.20 -13.01
C THR A 100 28.87 -64.79 -14.43
N GLY A 101 29.08 -63.51 -14.77
CA GLY A 101 29.19 -62.91 -16.12
C GLY A 101 29.94 -61.56 -16.05
N PRO A 102 30.75 -61.16 -17.04
CA PRO A 102 32.13 -60.75 -16.81
C PRO A 102 32.30 -59.25 -16.54
N LEU A 103 32.44 -58.85 -15.27
CA LEU A 103 33.22 -57.67 -14.92
C LEU A 103 34.69 -58.07 -14.94
N GLN A 104 35.41 -57.75 -16.01
CA GLN A 104 36.87 -57.68 -15.96
C GLN A 104 37.25 -56.53 -15.03
N THR A 105 37.27 -56.82 -13.73
CA THR A 105 38.13 -56.11 -12.80
C THR A 105 39.54 -56.22 -13.38
N LEU A 106 40.11 -55.11 -13.84
CA LEU A 106 41.53 -55.03 -14.18
C LEU A 106 42.31 -55.37 -12.91
N LYS A 107 42.68 -56.65 -12.76
CA LYS A 107 43.70 -57.05 -11.80
C LYS A 107 44.98 -56.36 -12.27
N LEU A 108 45.44 -55.33 -11.55
CA LEU A 108 46.87 -55.04 -11.55
C LEU A 108 47.58 -56.37 -11.27
N MET A 109 48.56 -56.72 -12.10
CA MET A 109 49.38 -57.89 -11.80
C MET A 109 50.04 -57.64 -10.45
N GLN A 110 49.72 -58.46 -9.46
CA GLN A 110 50.43 -58.45 -8.19
C GLN A 110 51.83 -59.01 -8.46
N ILE A 111 52.78 -58.12 -8.74
CA ILE A 111 54.19 -58.47 -8.76
C ILE A 111 54.53 -58.88 -7.33
N ARG A 112 54.81 -60.16 -7.12
CA ARG A 112 55.26 -60.68 -5.83
C ARG A 112 56.53 -59.92 -5.47
N LYS A 113 56.57 -59.23 -4.34
CA LYS A 113 57.83 -58.63 -3.86
C LYS A 113 58.84 -59.75 -3.54
N PRO A 114 60.14 -59.57 -3.81
CA PRO A 114 61.14 -60.54 -3.39
C PRO A 114 61.02 -60.76 -1.88
N LEU A 115 60.98 -62.03 -1.44
CA LEU A 115 60.90 -62.37 -0.03
C LEU A 115 62.09 -61.74 0.70
N LEU A 116 61.87 -61.20 1.90
CA LEU A 116 62.94 -60.80 2.82
C LEU A 116 63.31 -61.99 3.69
N ARG A 117 64.59 -62.15 4.05
CA ARG A 117 65.05 -63.25 4.93
C ARG A 117 64.27 -63.26 6.26
N SER A 118 63.91 -62.06 6.74
CA SER A 118 63.13 -61.85 7.96
C SER A 118 61.77 -62.58 7.98
N SER A 119 61.16 -62.78 6.81
CA SER A 119 59.85 -63.43 6.67
C SER A 119 59.88 -64.97 6.78
N LEU A 120 61.08 -65.58 6.81
CA LEU A 120 61.27 -67.03 6.87
C LEU A 120 61.67 -67.54 8.27
N LEU A 121 61.89 -66.64 9.24
CA LEU A 121 62.32 -66.97 10.61
C LEU A 121 61.22 -67.66 11.46
N ASP A 122 59.94 -67.49 11.11
CA ASP A 122 58.81 -68.06 11.87
C ASP A 122 58.47 -69.53 11.51
N GLN A 123 59.25 -70.15 10.61
CA GLN A 123 59.09 -71.55 10.24
C GLN A 123 60.15 -72.36 10.98
N ASN A 124 59.75 -73.32 11.84
CA ASN A 124 60.62 -74.21 12.63
C ASN A 124 61.71 -74.93 11.77
N LEU A 125 62.76 -74.21 11.39
CA LEU A 125 63.83 -74.59 10.48
C LEU A 125 65.15 -74.07 11.07
N THR A 126 66.24 -74.74 10.76
CA THR A 126 67.59 -74.26 11.15
C THR A 126 67.99 -73.04 10.32
N GLU A 127 68.90 -72.21 10.84
CA GLU A 127 69.36 -70.99 10.15
C GLU A 127 69.94 -71.29 8.75
N GLU A 128 70.60 -72.43 8.58
CA GLU A 128 71.13 -72.89 7.28
C GLU A 128 70.02 -73.34 6.31
N GLU A 129 68.95 -73.96 6.80
CA GLU A 129 67.78 -74.33 5.99
C GLU A 129 66.95 -73.11 5.58
N ILE A 130 66.86 -72.11 6.46
CA ILE A 130 66.26 -70.81 6.18
C ILE A 130 67.02 -70.12 5.05
N ASN A 131 68.36 -70.06 5.15
CA ASN A 131 69.21 -69.47 4.11
C ASN A 131 69.07 -70.24 2.77
N MET A 132 69.05 -71.58 2.80
CA MET A 132 68.86 -72.40 1.60
C MET A 132 67.49 -72.22 0.93
N LYS A 133 66.41 -72.06 1.70
CA LYS A 133 65.07 -71.72 1.17
C LYS A 133 65.02 -70.30 0.65
N PHE A 134 65.68 -69.36 1.32
CA PHE A 134 65.76 -67.96 0.93
C PHE A 134 66.39 -67.80 -0.46
N VAL A 135 67.60 -68.35 -0.68
CA VAL A 135 68.25 -68.28 -2.01
C VAL A 135 67.46 -69.03 -3.09
N GLN A 136 66.78 -70.12 -2.75
CA GLN A 136 65.94 -70.84 -3.70
C GLN A 136 64.69 -70.03 -4.11
N ASP A 137 64.07 -69.30 -3.18
CA ASP A 137 62.92 -68.44 -3.51
C ASP A 137 63.34 -67.22 -4.33
N LEU A 138 64.50 -66.63 -4.02
CA LEU A 138 65.09 -65.58 -4.85
C LEU A 138 65.36 -66.07 -6.28
N LEU A 139 65.86 -67.31 -6.47
CA LEU A 139 66.01 -67.92 -7.79
C LEU A 139 64.68 -68.07 -8.52
N ASN A 140 63.65 -68.55 -7.82
CA ASN A 140 62.31 -68.71 -8.40
C ASN A 140 61.71 -67.35 -8.79
N TRP A 141 61.93 -66.30 -7.98
CA TRP A 141 61.48 -64.95 -8.27
C TRP A 141 62.13 -64.39 -9.55
N VAL A 142 63.44 -64.58 -9.69
CA VAL A 142 64.18 -64.16 -10.89
C VAL A 142 63.68 -64.92 -12.12
N ASP A 143 63.45 -66.24 -12.02
CA ASP A 143 62.86 -67.04 -13.10
C ASP A 143 61.42 -66.56 -13.46
N GLU A 144 60.59 -66.20 -12.47
CA GLU A 144 59.24 -65.66 -12.66
C GLU A 144 59.25 -64.29 -13.37
N MET A 145 60.14 -63.38 -12.97
CA MET A 145 60.27 -62.06 -13.59
C MET A 145 60.77 -62.15 -15.03
N GLN A 146 61.70 -63.06 -15.31
CA GLN A 146 62.19 -63.35 -16.66
C GLN A 146 61.02 -63.78 -17.58
N VAL A 147 60.19 -64.72 -17.10
CA VAL A 147 59.01 -65.21 -17.83
C VAL A 147 57.95 -64.10 -18.03
N GLN A 148 57.84 -63.15 -17.11
CA GLN A 148 56.90 -62.03 -17.24
C GLN A 148 57.35 -61.01 -18.28
N LEU A 149 58.64 -60.65 -18.30
CA LEU A 149 59.21 -59.79 -19.35
C LEU A 149 59.10 -60.42 -20.75
N ASP A 150 59.19 -61.74 -20.84
CA ASP A 150 59.05 -62.48 -22.12
C ASP A 150 57.60 -62.58 -22.64
N ARG A 151 56.58 -62.27 -21.81
CA ARG A 151 55.14 -62.49 -22.11
C ARG A 151 54.31 -61.22 -22.26
N THR A 152 54.90 -60.03 -22.17
CA THR A 152 54.17 -58.75 -22.23
C THR A 152 53.75 -58.38 -23.65
N GLU A 153 52.43 -58.22 -23.87
CA GLU A 153 51.84 -57.72 -25.12
C GLU A 153 51.37 -56.27 -24.97
N TRP A 154 51.40 -55.47 -26.05
CA TRP A 154 50.92 -54.08 -26.05
C TRP A 154 49.39 -54.01 -26.15
N GLY A 155 48.75 -53.25 -25.26
CA GLY A 155 47.30 -53.07 -25.16
C GLY A 155 46.71 -52.28 -26.32
N SER A 156 45.45 -52.56 -26.66
CA SER A 156 44.72 -51.92 -27.77
C SER A 156 43.93 -50.66 -27.39
N ASP A 157 43.87 -50.34 -26.10
CA ASP A 157 43.05 -49.28 -25.51
C ASP A 157 43.77 -48.60 -24.33
N LEU A 158 43.38 -47.36 -24.02
CA LEU A 158 44.06 -46.49 -23.05
C LEU A 158 44.18 -47.12 -21.64
N PRO A 159 43.13 -47.72 -21.04
CA PRO A 159 43.26 -48.41 -19.74
C PRO A 159 44.25 -49.58 -19.79
N SER A 160 44.29 -50.32 -20.89
CA SER A 160 45.25 -51.41 -21.08
C SER A 160 46.68 -50.90 -21.23
N VAL A 161 46.90 -49.81 -21.97
CA VAL A 161 48.21 -49.18 -22.14
C VAL A 161 48.69 -48.51 -20.84
N GLU A 162 47.82 -47.84 -20.09
CA GLU A 162 48.13 -47.25 -18.79
C GLU A 162 48.42 -48.32 -17.73
N SER A 163 47.62 -49.39 -17.68
CA SER A 163 47.86 -50.53 -16.80
C SER A 163 49.19 -51.22 -17.13
N GLN A 164 49.52 -51.39 -18.41
CA GLN A 164 50.78 -51.99 -18.84
C GLN A 164 51.99 -51.09 -18.59
N LEU A 165 51.85 -49.77 -18.79
CA LEU A 165 52.88 -48.79 -18.47
C LEU A 165 53.15 -48.75 -16.96
N GLU A 166 52.10 -48.77 -16.16
CA GLU A 166 52.21 -48.82 -14.70
C GLU A 166 52.79 -50.18 -14.23
N ASN A 167 52.36 -51.29 -14.84
CA ASN A 167 52.96 -52.60 -14.59
C ASN A 167 54.45 -52.61 -14.96
N HIS A 168 54.85 -52.06 -16.12
CA HIS A 168 56.25 -51.98 -16.55
C HIS A 168 57.10 -51.11 -15.61
N LYS A 169 56.57 -49.96 -15.15
CA LYS A 169 57.22 -49.12 -14.12
C LYS A 169 57.37 -49.85 -12.79
N ASN A 170 56.37 -50.64 -12.40
CA ASN A 170 56.41 -51.43 -11.17
C ASN A 170 57.36 -52.63 -11.28
N VAL A 171 57.46 -53.29 -12.44
CA VAL A 171 58.47 -54.32 -12.72
C VAL A 171 59.88 -53.71 -12.65
N HIS A 172 60.08 -52.52 -13.25
CA HIS A 172 61.36 -51.81 -13.22
C HIS A 172 61.79 -51.52 -11.77
N ARG A 173 60.90 -50.94 -10.97
CA ARG A 173 61.15 -50.67 -9.54
C ARG A 173 61.40 -51.95 -8.74
N ALA A 174 60.65 -53.02 -8.99
CA ALA A 174 60.80 -54.29 -8.28
C ALA A 174 62.15 -54.97 -8.59
N ILE A 175 62.67 -54.83 -9.81
CA ILE A 175 64.00 -55.31 -10.19
C ILE A 175 65.10 -54.46 -9.53
N GLU A 176 64.96 -53.14 -9.43
CA GLU A 176 65.88 -52.29 -8.67
C GLU A 176 65.90 -52.64 -7.16
N GLU A 177 64.73 -52.85 -6.56
CA GLU A 177 64.60 -53.23 -5.13
C GLU A 177 65.21 -54.62 -4.82
N PHE A 178 65.28 -55.52 -5.81
CA PHE A 178 65.84 -56.87 -5.66
C PHE A 178 67.33 -56.86 -5.27
N GLU A 179 68.09 -55.82 -5.63
CA GLU A 179 69.51 -55.68 -5.33
C GLU A 179 69.79 -55.80 -3.81
N SER A 180 68.88 -55.30 -2.98
CA SER A 180 68.98 -55.39 -1.51
C SER A 180 68.87 -56.84 -1.03
N SER A 181 67.93 -57.60 -1.60
CA SER A 181 67.71 -59.02 -1.26
C SER A 181 68.88 -59.90 -1.70
N LEU A 182 69.50 -59.59 -2.85
CA LEU A 182 70.72 -60.25 -3.30
C LEU A 182 71.91 -59.95 -2.36
N LYS A 183 72.07 -58.71 -1.89
CA LYS A 183 73.10 -58.36 -0.90
C LYS A 183 72.92 -59.13 0.42
N GLU A 184 71.68 -59.29 0.88
CA GLU A 184 71.36 -60.09 2.07
C GLU A 184 71.68 -61.59 1.88
N ALA A 185 71.41 -62.15 0.70
CA ALA A 185 71.78 -63.51 0.35
C ALA A 185 73.31 -63.73 0.32
N LYS A 186 74.09 -62.74 -0.16
CA LYS A 186 75.56 -62.77 -0.13
C LYS A 186 76.11 -62.71 1.29
N LEU A 187 75.55 -61.87 2.15
CA LEU A 187 75.94 -61.82 3.57
C LEU A 187 75.63 -63.12 4.30
N SER A 188 74.52 -63.78 3.94
CA SER A 188 74.11 -65.07 4.52
C SER A 188 75.04 -66.23 4.12
N GLU A 189 75.81 -66.12 3.03
CA GLU A 189 76.86 -67.10 2.66
C GLU A 189 77.95 -67.22 3.73
N ILE A 190 78.27 -66.11 4.41
CA ILE A 190 79.30 -66.04 5.46
C ILE A 190 78.89 -66.90 6.67
N GLN A 191 77.58 -67.05 6.90
CA GLN A 191 76.99 -67.79 8.01
C GLN A 191 76.82 -69.30 7.73
N MET A 192 77.17 -69.78 6.52
CA MET A 192 77.04 -71.19 6.12
C MET A 192 78.24 -72.05 6.57
N THR A 193 77.97 -73.26 7.10
CA THR A 193 79.00 -74.25 7.46
C THR A 193 79.20 -75.35 6.40
N ALA A 194 80.25 -76.17 6.58
CA ALA A 194 80.90 -76.97 5.53
C ALA A 194 80.04 -77.98 4.72
N PRO A 195 78.90 -78.55 5.19
CA PRO A 195 78.14 -79.49 4.36
C PRO A 195 77.23 -78.80 3.32
N LEU A 196 76.77 -77.57 3.56
CA LEU A 196 75.81 -76.86 2.69
C LEU A 196 76.40 -75.63 1.97
N LYS A 197 77.56 -75.15 2.42
CA LYS A 197 78.20 -73.94 1.88
C LYS A 197 78.49 -74.00 0.38
N LEU A 198 78.95 -75.15 -0.13
CA LEU A 198 79.27 -75.30 -1.56
C LEU A 198 78.01 -75.20 -2.44
N THR A 199 76.93 -75.88 -2.05
CA THR A 199 75.64 -75.85 -2.77
C THR A 199 74.97 -74.47 -2.67
N TYR A 200 75.10 -73.80 -1.52
CA TYR A 200 74.61 -72.42 -1.36
C TYR A 200 75.36 -71.45 -2.29
N ALA A 201 76.70 -71.55 -2.34
CA ALA A 201 77.53 -70.73 -3.22
C ALA A 201 77.20 -70.95 -4.71
N GLU A 202 76.94 -72.20 -5.13
CA GLU A 202 76.49 -72.50 -6.50
C GLU A 202 75.13 -71.89 -6.82
N LYS A 203 74.16 -71.97 -5.90
CA LYS A 203 72.84 -71.35 -6.07
C LYS A 203 72.90 -69.83 -6.07
N LEU A 204 73.72 -69.25 -5.19
CA LEU A 204 73.96 -67.81 -5.14
C LEU A 204 74.62 -67.32 -6.43
N HIS A 205 75.63 -68.04 -6.95
CA HIS A 205 76.26 -67.70 -8.21
C HIS A 205 75.29 -67.80 -9.40
N ARG A 206 74.39 -68.79 -9.40
CA ARG A 206 73.31 -68.89 -10.40
C ARG A 206 72.35 -67.70 -10.30
N LEU A 207 72.00 -67.29 -9.08
CA LEU A 207 71.12 -66.16 -8.82
C LEU A 207 71.73 -64.84 -9.28
N GLU A 208 73.02 -64.62 -8.98
CA GLU A 208 73.79 -63.48 -9.46
C GLU A 208 73.80 -63.42 -10.98
N ASN A 209 74.03 -64.55 -11.66
CA ASN A 209 74.05 -64.61 -13.11
C ASN A 209 72.67 -64.36 -13.75
N GLN A 210 71.58 -64.85 -13.17
CA GLN A 210 70.23 -64.64 -13.69
C GLN A 210 69.72 -63.20 -13.42
N TYR A 211 69.96 -62.66 -12.23
CA TYR A 211 69.63 -61.27 -11.91
C TYR A 211 70.45 -60.29 -12.76
N ALA A 212 71.73 -60.57 -12.99
CA ALA A 212 72.55 -59.79 -13.92
C ALA A 212 71.97 -59.78 -15.33
N LYS A 213 71.44 -60.90 -15.85
CA LYS A 213 70.75 -60.96 -17.16
C LYS A 213 69.47 -60.14 -17.20
N LEU A 214 68.69 -60.08 -16.11
CA LEU A 214 67.48 -59.26 -16.01
C LEU A 214 67.80 -57.76 -15.97
N LEU A 215 68.84 -57.38 -15.23
CA LEU A 215 69.34 -56.00 -15.18
C LEU A 215 69.91 -55.57 -16.55
N GLU A 216 70.63 -56.48 -17.19
CA GLU A 216 71.16 -56.31 -18.55
C GLU A 216 70.04 -56.03 -19.55
N LEU A 217 68.92 -56.77 -19.51
CA LEU A 217 67.78 -56.60 -20.41
C LEU A 217 67.10 -55.21 -20.30
N MET A 218 67.13 -54.60 -19.11
CA MET A 218 66.52 -53.27 -18.87
C MET A 218 67.48 -52.11 -19.14
N ARG A 219 68.78 -52.33 -18.95
CA ARG A 219 69.84 -51.39 -19.32
C ARG A 219 70.36 -51.65 -20.73
N GLU A 220 69.73 -52.54 -21.49
CA GLU A 220 70.30 -53.11 -22.71
C GLU A 220 70.62 -52.01 -23.72
N LEU A 221 69.80 -50.97 -23.89
CA LEU A 221 70.13 -49.88 -24.81
C LEU A 221 71.36 -49.07 -24.34
N ASP A 222 71.42 -48.69 -23.06
CA ASP A 222 72.53 -47.92 -22.46
C ASP A 222 73.83 -48.75 -22.38
N GLN A 223 73.71 -50.05 -22.09
CA GLN A 223 74.82 -51.00 -22.02
C GLN A 223 75.32 -51.39 -23.42
N LYS A 224 74.41 -51.49 -24.41
CA LYS A 224 74.78 -51.65 -25.83
C LYS A 224 75.41 -50.37 -26.36
N GLU A 225 75.01 -49.18 -25.91
CA GLU A 225 75.70 -47.93 -26.24
C GLU A 225 77.17 -48.00 -25.79
N GLU A 226 77.42 -48.39 -24.54
CA GLU A 226 78.76 -48.53 -23.98
C GLU A 226 79.58 -49.60 -24.71
N THR A 227 78.94 -50.73 -25.05
CA THR A 227 79.55 -51.82 -25.83
C THR A 227 79.86 -51.41 -27.27
N ILE A 228 78.97 -50.69 -27.94
CA ILE A 228 79.15 -50.18 -29.30
C ILE A 228 80.26 -49.14 -29.33
N LYS A 229 80.30 -48.22 -28.35
CA LYS A 229 81.41 -47.25 -28.19
C LYS A 229 82.75 -47.96 -28.06
N SER A 230 82.85 -48.95 -27.16
CA SER A 230 84.07 -49.74 -26.98
C SER A 230 84.50 -50.46 -28.26
N VAL A 231 83.57 -51.09 -28.99
CA VAL A 231 83.88 -51.77 -30.26
C VAL A 231 84.31 -50.78 -31.34
N GLN A 232 83.71 -49.58 -31.37
CA GLN A 232 84.12 -48.52 -32.31
C GLN A 232 85.51 -47.96 -32.01
N GLU A 233 85.87 -47.78 -30.73
CA GLU A 233 87.21 -47.35 -30.30
C GLU A 233 88.27 -48.39 -30.68
N ILE A 234 88.00 -49.69 -30.45
CA ILE A 234 88.89 -50.78 -30.88
C ILE A 234 89.04 -50.79 -32.41
N ALA A 235 87.94 -50.60 -33.14
CA ALA A 235 87.98 -50.52 -34.61
C ALA A 235 88.83 -49.32 -35.07
N GLU A 236 88.70 -48.14 -34.45
CA GLU A 236 89.54 -46.97 -34.76
C GLU A 236 91.02 -47.24 -34.49
N GLN A 237 91.36 -47.88 -33.37
CA GLN A 237 92.74 -48.24 -33.04
C GLN A 237 93.35 -49.18 -34.10
N LEU A 238 92.62 -50.23 -34.51
CA LEU A 238 93.09 -51.15 -35.55
C LEU A 238 93.25 -50.47 -36.93
N LEU A 239 92.45 -49.43 -37.22
CA LEU A 239 92.59 -48.63 -38.44
C LEU A 239 93.81 -47.71 -38.40
N LEU A 240 94.14 -47.15 -37.23
CA LEU A 240 95.37 -46.38 -36.99
C LEU A 240 96.63 -47.26 -37.15
N GLU A 241 96.57 -48.52 -36.75
CA GLU A 241 97.64 -49.51 -36.86
C GLU A 241 97.84 -50.08 -38.30
N ASN A 242 97.06 -49.60 -39.29
CA ASN A 242 97.07 -50.08 -40.69
C ASN A 242 96.85 -51.59 -40.83
N HIS A 243 95.88 -52.13 -40.08
CA HIS A 243 95.53 -53.55 -40.11
C HIS A 243 95.20 -54.05 -41.54
N PRO A 244 95.66 -55.24 -41.96
CA PRO A 244 95.47 -55.76 -43.33
C PRO A 244 94.00 -55.93 -43.75
N ALA A 245 93.06 -55.99 -42.80
CA ALA A 245 91.61 -56.02 -43.04
C ALA A 245 90.91 -54.65 -42.99
N ARG A 246 91.67 -53.55 -43.13
CA ARG A 246 91.21 -52.15 -43.00
C ARG A 246 89.84 -51.86 -43.64
N LEU A 247 89.69 -52.18 -44.93
CA LEU A 247 88.45 -51.93 -45.69
C LEU A 247 87.22 -52.65 -45.11
N THR A 248 87.42 -53.82 -44.50
CA THR A 248 86.34 -54.59 -43.88
C THR A 248 85.97 -54.01 -42.51
N ILE A 249 86.96 -53.61 -41.72
CA ILE A 249 86.75 -52.95 -40.42
C ILE A 249 86.05 -51.60 -40.60
N GLU A 250 86.49 -50.78 -41.57
CA GLU A 250 85.84 -49.51 -41.92
C GLU A 250 84.36 -49.71 -42.32
N ALA A 251 84.08 -50.72 -43.15
CA ALA A 251 82.72 -51.02 -43.59
C ALA A 251 81.80 -51.48 -42.42
N TYR A 252 82.27 -52.39 -41.56
CA TYR A 252 81.51 -52.86 -40.39
C TYR A 252 81.28 -51.74 -39.37
N ARG A 253 82.30 -50.92 -39.12
CA ARG A 253 82.19 -49.76 -38.21
C ARG A 253 81.15 -48.76 -38.72
N ALA A 254 81.21 -48.40 -40.00
CA ALA A 254 80.24 -47.49 -40.62
C ALA A 254 78.81 -48.06 -40.60
N ALA A 255 78.65 -49.36 -40.86
CA ALA A 255 77.35 -50.04 -40.76
C ALA A 255 76.80 -50.01 -39.32
N MET A 256 77.63 -50.29 -38.32
CA MET A 256 77.24 -50.24 -36.91
C MET A 256 76.86 -48.83 -36.46
N GLN A 257 77.63 -47.81 -36.84
CA GLN A 257 77.28 -46.41 -36.57
C GLN A 257 75.94 -46.02 -37.20
N THR A 258 75.66 -46.49 -38.41
CA THR A 258 74.39 -46.24 -39.10
C THR A 258 73.21 -46.90 -38.37
N GLN A 259 73.34 -48.16 -37.96
CA GLN A 259 72.29 -48.86 -37.21
C GLN A 259 72.06 -48.25 -35.83
N TRP A 260 73.13 -47.86 -35.13
CA TRP A 260 73.02 -47.20 -33.83
C TRP A 260 72.35 -45.83 -33.92
N SER A 261 72.75 -45.00 -34.90
CA SER A 261 72.09 -43.72 -35.18
C SER A 261 70.60 -43.92 -35.47
N TRP A 262 70.23 -44.98 -36.19
CA TRP A 262 68.84 -45.30 -36.50
C TRP A 262 68.02 -45.68 -35.26
N ILE A 263 68.59 -46.47 -34.35
CA ILE A 263 67.95 -46.81 -33.06
C ILE A 263 67.65 -45.55 -32.24
N LEU A 264 68.59 -44.61 -32.16
CA LEU A 264 68.38 -43.34 -31.45
C LEU A 264 67.25 -42.50 -32.08
N GLN A 265 67.17 -42.47 -33.42
CA GLN A 265 66.05 -41.80 -34.12
C GLN A 265 64.70 -42.47 -33.78
N LEU A 266 64.64 -43.80 -33.67
CA LEU A 266 63.43 -44.52 -33.27
C LEU A 266 63.01 -44.19 -31.83
N CYS A 267 63.95 -44.12 -30.88
CA CYS A 267 63.67 -43.72 -29.50
C CYS A 267 63.03 -42.32 -29.43
N GLN A 268 63.59 -41.35 -30.17
CA GLN A 268 63.03 -40.00 -30.26
C GLN A 268 61.61 -40.00 -30.85
N CYS A 269 61.36 -40.84 -31.86
CA CYS A 269 60.02 -40.99 -32.41
C CYS A 269 59.02 -41.52 -31.38
N VAL A 270 59.40 -42.57 -30.64
CA VAL A 270 58.54 -43.18 -29.61
C VAL A 270 58.23 -42.17 -28.50
N GLU A 271 59.22 -41.43 -28.02
CA GLU A 271 59.02 -40.40 -26.99
C GLU A 271 58.02 -39.33 -27.45
N GLN A 272 58.18 -38.83 -28.69
CA GLN A 272 57.26 -37.85 -29.26
C GLN A 272 55.84 -38.41 -29.39
N HIS A 273 55.69 -39.66 -29.86
CA HIS A 273 54.37 -40.32 -29.97
C HIS A 273 53.71 -40.50 -28.61
N VAL A 274 54.45 -40.91 -27.58
CA VAL A 274 53.89 -41.08 -26.22
C VAL A 274 53.37 -39.74 -25.68
N LYS A 275 54.15 -38.67 -25.87
CA LYS A 275 53.77 -37.32 -25.45
C LYS A 275 52.51 -36.82 -26.18
N GLU A 276 52.49 -36.92 -27.51
CA GLU A 276 51.37 -36.45 -28.33
C GLU A 276 50.11 -37.29 -28.14
N ASN A 277 50.24 -38.61 -27.98
CA ASN A 277 49.11 -39.50 -27.68
C ASN A 277 48.55 -39.23 -26.29
N GLY A 278 49.40 -38.99 -25.29
CA GLY A 278 48.95 -38.60 -23.95
C GLY A 278 48.07 -37.34 -24.00
N ALA A 279 48.56 -36.29 -24.67
CA ALA A 279 47.79 -35.05 -24.85
C ALA A 279 46.48 -35.26 -25.63
N TYR A 280 46.47 -36.15 -26.62
CA TYR A 280 45.25 -36.51 -27.37
C TYR A 280 44.19 -37.13 -26.46
N PHE A 281 44.54 -38.15 -25.68
CA PHE A 281 43.59 -38.87 -24.84
C PHE A 281 43.10 -38.02 -23.66
N GLU A 282 44.00 -37.27 -23.03
CA GLU A 282 43.66 -36.31 -21.96
C GLU A 282 42.63 -35.29 -22.45
N PHE A 283 42.85 -34.68 -23.64
CA PHE A 283 41.90 -33.73 -24.21
C PHE A 283 40.50 -34.33 -24.40
N PHE A 284 40.39 -35.53 -24.97
CA PHE A 284 39.08 -36.15 -25.21
C PHE A 284 38.40 -36.62 -23.92
N ASN A 285 39.16 -36.96 -22.88
CA ASN A 285 38.60 -37.23 -21.54
C ASN A 285 38.01 -35.95 -20.93
N ASP A 286 38.81 -34.87 -20.88
CA ASP A 286 38.38 -33.58 -20.31
C ASP A 286 37.18 -32.99 -21.08
N ALA A 287 37.16 -33.16 -22.41
CA ALA A 287 36.05 -32.73 -23.25
C ALA A 287 34.76 -33.51 -22.95
N LYS A 288 34.87 -34.82 -22.66
CA LYS A 288 33.72 -35.64 -22.25
C LYS A 288 33.20 -35.22 -20.87
N GLU A 289 34.10 -35.05 -19.89
CA GLU A 289 33.74 -34.56 -18.55
C GLU A 289 33.03 -33.20 -18.63
N ALA A 290 33.53 -32.30 -19.48
CA ALA A 290 32.89 -31.01 -19.68
C ALA A 290 31.50 -31.09 -20.30
N THR A 291 31.30 -31.99 -21.25
CA THR A 291 29.99 -32.25 -21.85
C THR A 291 29.00 -32.79 -20.80
N ASP A 292 29.46 -33.72 -19.95
CA ASP A 292 28.62 -34.34 -18.92
C ASP A 292 28.28 -33.34 -17.81
N TYR A 293 29.22 -32.50 -17.40
CA TYR A 293 29.00 -31.40 -16.47
C TYR A 293 27.93 -30.41 -16.97
N LEU A 294 28.11 -29.89 -18.19
CA LEU A 294 27.17 -28.92 -18.77
C LEU A 294 25.77 -29.51 -18.96
N ARG A 295 25.66 -30.80 -19.31
CA ARG A 295 24.37 -31.50 -19.40
C ARG A 295 23.69 -31.60 -18.04
N ASN A 296 24.41 -31.99 -17.00
CA ASN A 296 23.86 -32.10 -15.65
C ASN A 296 23.41 -30.72 -15.11
N LEU A 297 24.20 -29.67 -15.37
CA LEU A 297 23.87 -28.30 -14.97
C LEU A 297 22.62 -27.80 -15.70
N LYS A 298 22.50 -28.05 -17.01
CA LYS A 298 21.28 -27.78 -17.78
C LYS A 298 20.04 -28.40 -17.11
N ASP A 299 20.10 -29.69 -16.83
CA ASP A 299 18.98 -30.44 -16.26
C ASP A 299 18.65 -29.97 -14.83
N ALA A 300 19.66 -29.53 -14.06
CA ALA A 300 19.47 -28.95 -12.74
C ALA A 300 18.69 -27.62 -12.82
N ILE A 301 19.11 -26.72 -13.70
CA ILE A 301 18.47 -25.41 -13.90
C ILE A 301 17.00 -25.60 -14.34
N GLN A 302 16.73 -26.45 -15.33
CA GLN A 302 15.36 -26.67 -15.83
C GLN A 302 14.41 -27.23 -14.77
N ARG A 303 14.92 -28.09 -13.88
CA ARG A 303 14.11 -28.74 -12.85
C ARG A 303 13.87 -27.85 -11.64
N LYS A 304 14.87 -27.07 -11.25
CA LYS A 304 14.87 -26.28 -10.00
C LYS A 304 14.22 -24.91 -10.18
N TYR A 305 14.46 -24.26 -11.31
CA TYR A 305 14.11 -22.85 -11.55
C TYR A 305 12.93 -22.66 -12.50
N SER A 306 12.05 -23.66 -12.61
CA SER A 306 10.77 -23.51 -13.30
C SER A 306 9.79 -22.77 -12.40
N CYS A 307 9.19 -21.69 -12.91
CA CYS A 307 8.20 -20.88 -12.20
C CYS A 307 6.99 -20.55 -13.08
N ASP A 308 5.88 -20.30 -12.42
CA ASP A 308 4.65 -19.77 -13.02
C ASP A 308 4.02 -18.72 -12.10
N ARG A 309 2.92 -18.10 -12.53
CA ARG A 309 2.21 -17.07 -11.74
C ARG A 309 1.55 -17.61 -10.46
N SER A 310 1.50 -18.93 -10.26
CA SER A 310 0.93 -19.56 -9.05
C SER A 310 1.99 -19.90 -8.01
N SER A 311 3.27 -19.73 -8.36
CA SER A 311 4.41 -20.07 -7.52
C SER A 311 4.50 -19.11 -6.33
N SER A 312 4.73 -19.67 -5.14
CA SER A 312 4.81 -18.90 -3.89
C SER A 312 5.93 -17.86 -3.91
N ILE A 313 5.61 -16.61 -3.54
CA ILE A 313 6.57 -15.50 -3.49
C ILE A 313 7.84 -15.82 -2.69
N HIS A 314 7.72 -16.25 -1.43
CA HIS A 314 8.88 -16.53 -0.58
C HIS A 314 9.80 -17.61 -1.15
N LYS A 315 9.22 -18.64 -1.76
CA LYS A 315 10.00 -19.70 -2.42
C LYS A 315 10.75 -19.16 -3.63
N LEU A 316 10.12 -18.27 -4.41
CA LEU A 316 10.76 -17.65 -5.57
C LEU A 316 11.90 -16.72 -5.16
N GLU A 317 11.76 -15.97 -4.07
CA GLU A 317 12.83 -15.11 -3.54
C GLU A 317 14.09 -15.93 -3.20
N ASP A 318 13.91 -17.03 -2.48
CA ASP A 318 15.00 -17.96 -2.15
C ASP A 318 15.64 -18.52 -3.45
N LEU A 319 14.83 -18.98 -4.40
CA LEU A 319 15.32 -19.54 -5.66
C LEU A 319 16.06 -18.51 -6.55
N VAL A 320 15.62 -17.26 -6.58
CA VAL A 320 16.31 -16.16 -7.28
C VAL A 320 17.70 -15.95 -6.68
N GLN A 321 17.81 -15.98 -5.35
CA GLN A 321 19.10 -15.85 -4.67
C GLN A 321 19.99 -17.07 -4.91
N GLU A 322 19.45 -18.29 -4.75
CA GLU A 322 20.17 -19.54 -4.99
C GLU A 322 20.71 -19.61 -6.43
N SER A 323 19.93 -19.16 -7.42
CA SER A 323 20.35 -19.18 -8.82
C SER A 323 21.62 -18.36 -9.11
N MET A 324 21.99 -17.42 -8.23
CA MET A 324 23.25 -16.68 -8.37
C MET A 324 24.48 -17.55 -8.10
N GLU A 325 24.34 -18.67 -7.37
CA GLU A 325 25.42 -19.65 -7.18
C GLU A 325 25.72 -20.36 -8.52
N GLU A 326 24.71 -20.81 -9.25
CA GLU A 326 24.92 -21.40 -10.59
C GLU A 326 25.48 -20.39 -11.60
N LYS A 327 25.16 -19.10 -11.46
CA LYS A 327 25.79 -18.04 -12.26
C LYS A 327 27.30 -17.99 -12.03
N GLU A 328 27.72 -18.01 -10.78
CA GLU A 328 29.12 -17.97 -10.41
C GLU A 328 29.86 -19.24 -10.88
N GLU A 329 29.24 -20.42 -10.72
CA GLU A 329 29.77 -21.67 -11.27
C GLU A 329 29.96 -21.60 -12.80
N LEU A 330 28.99 -21.04 -13.55
CA LEU A 330 29.09 -20.84 -15.00
C LEU A 330 30.22 -19.87 -15.37
N LEU A 331 30.35 -18.75 -14.66
CA LEU A 331 31.40 -17.76 -14.91
C LEU A 331 32.80 -18.35 -14.70
N GLN A 332 32.99 -19.16 -13.66
CA GLN A 332 34.25 -19.86 -13.40
C GLN A 332 34.53 -20.90 -14.49
N TYR A 333 33.50 -21.65 -14.91
CA TYR A 333 33.62 -22.71 -15.91
C TYR A 333 33.95 -22.19 -17.33
N LYS A 334 33.68 -20.91 -17.61
CA LYS A 334 34.06 -20.25 -18.86
C LYS A 334 35.55 -20.42 -19.20
N SER A 335 36.41 -20.37 -18.18
CA SER A 335 37.86 -20.54 -18.37
C SER A 335 38.23 -21.95 -18.84
N THR A 336 37.58 -22.97 -18.30
CA THR A 336 37.73 -24.39 -18.68
C THR A 336 37.34 -24.60 -20.14
N VAL A 337 36.20 -24.04 -20.56
CA VAL A 337 35.74 -24.11 -21.97
C VAL A 337 36.73 -23.42 -22.90
N ALA A 338 37.22 -22.22 -22.54
CA ALA A 338 38.25 -21.52 -23.32
C ALA A 338 39.56 -22.30 -23.40
N GLY A 339 39.96 -22.97 -22.31
CA GLY A 339 41.14 -23.85 -22.27
C GLY A 339 41.02 -25.05 -23.20
N LEU A 340 39.85 -25.72 -23.22
CA LEU A 340 39.55 -26.80 -24.17
C LEU A 340 39.59 -26.31 -25.63
N MET A 341 38.99 -25.15 -25.90
CA MET A 341 39.03 -24.50 -27.22
C MET A 341 40.46 -24.17 -27.69
N GLY A 342 41.33 -23.78 -26.75
CA GLY A 342 42.76 -23.57 -27.02
C GLY A 342 43.48 -24.87 -27.34
N ARG A 343 43.38 -25.88 -26.46
CA ARG A 343 44.05 -27.18 -26.61
C ARG A 343 43.62 -27.93 -27.87
N ALA A 344 42.34 -27.86 -28.25
CA ALA A 344 41.82 -28.54 -29.45
C ALA A 344 42.60 -28.23 -30.74
N LYS A 345 43.17 -27.01 -30.84
CA LYS A 345 43.94 -26.55 -32.01
C LYS A 345 45.32 -27.21 -32.13
N THR A 346 45.83 -27.78 -31.05
CA THR A 346 47.17 -28.38 -30.98
C THR A 346 47.15 -29.91 -30.93
N ILE A 347 45.96 -30.53 -30.86
CA ILE A 347 45.82 -31.98 -30.80
C ILE A 347 46.14 -32.62 -32.16
N VAL A 348 47.01 -33.63 -32.13
CA VAL A 348 47.42 -34.42 -33.31
C VAL A 348 46.31 -35.38 -33.77
N GLN A 349 46.49 -36.00 -34.93
CA GLN A 349 45.50 -36.90 -35.52
C GLN A 349 45.93 -38.37 -35.42
N LEU A 350 45.27 -39.15 -34.57
CA LEU A 350 45.62 -40.58 -34.40
C LEU A 350 44.86 -41.51 -35.36
N LYS A 351 43.61 -41.16 -35.73
CA LYS A 351 42.77 -42.00 -36.61
C LYS A 351 43.42 -42.37 -37.95
N PRO A 352 44.08 -41.43 -38.69
CA PRO A 352 44.73 -41.77 -39.96
C PRO A 352 45.91 -42.74 -39.82
N ARG A 353 46.42 -42.96 -38.60
CA ARG A 353 47.50 -43.94 -38.35
C ARG A 353 47.00 -45.39 -38.38
N ASN A 354 45.69 -45.61 -38.21
CA ASN A 354 45.09 -46.93 -38.28
C ASN A 354 44.84 -47.33 -39.75
N PRO A 355 45.37 -48.48 -40.23
CA PRO A 355 45.09 -48.99 -41.58
C PRO A 355 43.60 -49.18 -41.89
N ASP A 356 42.76 -49.41 -40.87
CA ASP A 356 41.30 -49.54 -41.02
C ASP A 356 40.61 -48.20 -41.33
N CYS A 357 41.34 -47.08 -41.24
CA CYS A 357 40.89 -45.75 -41.63
C CYS A 357 41.52 -45.36 -42.97
N PRO A 358 40.93 -45.80 -44.11
CA PRO A 358 41.50 -45.50 -45.42
C PRO A 358 41.49 -44.01 -45.70
N LEU A 359 42.60 -43.51 -46.24
CA LEU A 359 42.75 -42.11 -46.63
C LEU A 359 41.82 -41.81 -47.81
N LYS A 360 40.92 -40.84 -47.63
CA LYS A 360 40.05 -40.35 -48.71
C LYS A 360 40.82 -39.48 -49.72
N THR A 361 41.85 -38.80 -49.24
CA THR A 361 42.77 -37.94 -49.98
C THR A 361 44.15 -38.03 -49.34
N SER A 362 45.21 -37.66 -50.07
CA SER A 362 46.55 -37.55 -49.52
C SER A 362 46.59 -36.57 -48.34
N LEU A 363 47.32 -36.91 -47.27
CA LEU A 363 47.29 -36.20 -46.00
C LEU A 363 48.68 -35.63 -45.67
N PRO A 364 48.81 -34.36 -45.23
CA PRO A 364 50.09 -33.85 -44.76
C PRO A 364 50.52 -34.58 -43.47
N ILE A 365 51.79 -34.95 -43.39
CA ILE A 365 52.43 -35.59 -42.25
C ILE A 365 53.77 -34.89 -41.98
N LYS A 366 54.23 -34.92 -40.74
CA LYS A 366 55.47 -34.25 -40.33
C LYS A 366 56.49 -35.26 -39.84
N ALA A 367 57.72 -35.16 -40.31
CA ALA A 367 58.81 -36.03 -39.87
C ALA A 367 59.25 -35.69 -38.44
N ILE A 368 59.40 -36.72 -37.61
CA ILE A 368 59.85 -36.62 -36.21
C ILE A 368 61.37 -36.75 -36.11
N CYS A 369 61.97 -37.47 -37.07
CA CYS A 369 63.37 -37.85 -37.07
C CYS A 369 63.96 -37.80 -38.48
N ASP A 370 65.29 -37.85 -38.59
CA ASP A 370 65.98 -37.98 -39.88
C ASP A 370 65.84 -39.42 -40.40
N TYR A 371 65.51 -39.57 -41.68
CA TYR A 371 65.45 -40.87 -42.36
C TYR A 371 66.09 -40.80 -43.75
N ARG A 372 67.01 -41.73 -44.04
CA ARG A 372 67.67 -41.81 -45.34
C ARG A 372 67.69 -43.24 -45.88
N GLN A 373 67.14 -43.42 -47.06
CA GLN A 373 67.23 -44.62 -47.87
C GLN A 373 67.68 -44.23 -49.29
N ILE A 374 68.12 -45.19 -50.11
CA ILE A 374 68.62 -44.94 -51.47
C ILE A 374 67.63 -44.12 -52.32
N GLU A 375 66.33 -44.32 -52.10
CA GLU A 375 65.23 -43.71 -52.87
C GLU A 375 64.70 -42.39 -52.27
N ILE A 376 64.97 -42.10 -50.99
CA ILE A 376 64.36 -40.97 -50.28
C ILE A 376 65.24 -40.47 -49.13
N THR A 377 65.33 -39.16 -48.95
CA THR A 377 65.92 -38.51 -47.77
C THR A 377 64.89 -37.57 -47.16
N ILE A 378 64.68 -37.68 -45.85
CA ILE A 378 63.72 -36.91 -45.06
C ILE A 378 64.46 -36.41 -43.84
N PHE A 379 64.39 -35.11 -43.61
CA PHE A 379 64.94 -34.49 -42.42
C PHE A 379 63.85 -34.32 -41.36
N LYS A 380 64.26 -34.29 -40.10
CA LYS A 380 63.39 -33.93 -39.00
C LYS A 380 62.68 -32.61 -39.30
N ASP A 381 61.39 -32.57 -38.95
CA ASP A 381 60.47 -31.47 -39.19
C ASP A 381 60.02 -31.26 -40.65
N ASP A 382 60.48 -32.07 -41.62
CA ASP A 382 59.98 -32.00 -42.99
C ASP A 382 58.48 -32.30 -43.09
N GLU A 383 57.78 -31.45 -43.86
CA GLU A 383 56.38 -31.68 -44.23
C GLU A 383 56.31 -32.60 -45.45
N CYS A 384 55.88 -33.83 -45.20
CA CYS A 384 55.72 -34.86 -46.22
C CYS A 384 54.23 -35.11 -46.49
N VAL A 385 53.94 -35.84 -47.56
CA VAL A 385 52.57 -36.22 -47.91
C VAL A 385 52.39 -37.73 -47.77
N LEU A 386 51.45 -38.14 -46.95
CA LEU A 386 51.01 -39.52 -46.79
C LEU A 386 50.10 -39.91 -47.95
N ALA A 387 50.60 -40.76 -48.83
CA ALA A 387 49.87 -41.26 -50.00
C ALA A 387 49.10 -42.55 -49.69
N ASN A 388 49.65 -43.44 -48.85
CA ASN A 388 48.99 -44.70 -48.50
C ASN A 388 49.39 -45.20 -47.10
N ASN A 389 48.39 -45.51 -46.26
CA ASN A 389 48.54 -46.01 -44.88
C ASN A 389 48.11 -47.48 -44.68
N SER A 390 47.89 -48.25 -45.75
CA SER A 390 47.39 -49.65 -45.69
C SER A 390 48.31 -50.59 -44.91
N HIS A 391 49.59 -50.25 -44.77
CA HIS A 391 50.55 -51.00 -43.98
C HIS A 391 50.82 -50.28 -42.64
N ARG A 392 50.59 -50.98 -41.51
CA ARG A 392 50.76 -50.41 -40.17
C ARG A 392 52.18 -49.88 -39.88
N ALA A 393 53.21 -50.63 -40.30
CA ALA A 393 54.61 -50.34 -39.93
C ALA A 393 55.35 -49.47 -40.95
N LYS A 394 54.89 -49.40 -42.20
CA LYS A 394 55.53 -48.64 -43.28
C LYS A 394 54.47 -47.95 -44.12
N TRP A 395 54.67 -46.69 -44.43
CA TRP A 395 53.74 -45.89 -45.22
C TRP A 395 54.34 -45.49 -46.55
N LYS A 396 53.49 -45.30 -47.56
CA LYS A 396 53.89 -44.70 -48.82
C LYS A 396 53.87 -43.18 -48.64
N VAL A 397 55.05 -42.57 -48.67
CA VAL A 397 55.27 -41.16 -48.35
C VAL A 397 55.93 -40.46 -49.52
N ILE A 398 55.46 -39.25 -49.82
CA ILE A 398 56.05 -38.33 -50.79
C ILE A 398 56.83 -37.27 -50.01
N SER A 399 58.14 -37.21 -50.22
CA SER A 399 59.04 -36.21 -49.62
C SER A 399 58.78 -34.79 -50.17
N PRO A 400 59.30 -33.73 -49.52
CA PRO A 400 59.22 -32.36 -50.05
C PRO A 400 59.85 -32.20 -51.44
N THR A 401 60.80 -33.09 -51.78
CA THR A 401 61.47 -33.12 -53.09
C THR A 401 60.67 -33.84 -54.18
N GLY A 402 59.50 -34.40 -53.85
CA GLY A 402 58.62 -35.13 -54.77
C GLY A 402 58.94 -36.62 -54.93
N ASN A 403 59.97 -37.14 -54.24
CA ASN A 403 60.30 -38.57 -54.27
C ASN A 403 59.31 -39.38 -53.42
N GLU A 404 58.86 -40.51 -53.94
CA GLU A 404 57.89 -41.41 -53.29
C GLU A 404 58.56 -42.72 -52.88
N ALA A 405 58.44 -43.09 -51.61
CA ALA A 405 59.02 -44.34 -51.08
C ALA A 405 58.23 -44.90 -49.88
N MET A 406 58.52 -46.15 -49.53
CA MET A 406 57.98 -46.79 -48.34
C MET A 406 58.86 -46.51 -47.12
N VAL A 407 58.37 -45.68 -46.21
CA VAL A 407 59.12 -45.22 -45.02
C VAL A 407 58.44 -45.72 -43.74
N PRO A 408 59.18 -46.08 -42.67
CA PRO A 408 58.58 -46.47 -41.39
C PRO A 408 57.58 -45.44 -40.86
N SER A 409 56.38 -45.89 -40.51
CA SER A 409 55.29 -45.00 -40.04
C SER A 409 55.60 -44.32 -38.71
N VAL A 410 56.50 -44.91 -37.91
CA VAL A 410 56.97 -44.37 -36.63
C VAL A 410 57.70 -43.04 -36.82
N CYS A 411 58.32 -42.79 -37.98
CA CYS A 411 59.05 -41.55 -38.28
C CYS A 411 58.17 -40.32 -38.46
N PHE A 412 56.85 -40.48 -38.51
CA PHE A 412 55.95 -39.38 -38.85
C PHE A 412 54.87 -39.21 -37.80
N THR A 413 54.49 -37.96 -37.54
CA THR A 413 53.24 -37.60 -36.88
C THR A 413 52.25 -37.03 -37.90
N VAL A 414 50.96 -37.09 -37.59
CA VAL A 414 49.93 -36.44 -38.38
C VAL A 414 49.57 -35.14 -37.66
N PRO A 415 50.04 -33.98 -38.14
CA PRO A 415 49.99 -32.74 -37.38
C PRO A 415 48.55 -32.21 -37.22
N PRO A 416 48.32 -31.29 -36.27
CA PRO A 416 47.08 -30.53 -36.17
C PRO A 416 46.80 -29.70 -37.44
N PRO A 417 45.56 -29.24 -37.67
CA PRO A 417 44.41 -29.34 -36.78
C PRO A 417 43.69 -30.69 -36.87
N ASN A 418 43.39 -31.27 -35.71
CA ASN A 418 42.45 -32.39 -35.62
C ASN A 418 41.01 -31.87 -35.67
N LYS A 419 40.35 -32.11 -36.81
CA LYS A 419 38.97 -31.65 -37.04
C LYS A 419 37.98 -32.16 -35.98
N GLU A 420 38.12 -33.40 -35.52
CA GLU A 420 37.22 -33.96 -34.51
C GLU A 420 37.39 -33.26 -33.16
N ALA A 421 38.63 -32.95 -32.76
CA ALA A 421 38.89 -32.23 -31.52
C ALA A 421 38.31 -30.81 -31.56
N VAL A 422 38.51 -30.10 -32.68
CA VAL A 422 37.97 -28.74 -32.89
C VAL A 422 36.44 -28.76 -32.92
N ASP A 423 35.83 -29.68 -33.68
CA ASP A 423 34.36 -29.81 -33.76
C ASP A 423 33.75 -30.17 -32.40
N PHE A 424 34.43 -30.99 -31.59
CA PHE A 424 33.97 -31.35 -30.25
C PHE A 424 34.03 -30.16 -29.29
N ALA A 425 35.15 -29.41 -29.28
CA ALA A 425 35.30 -28.22 -28.45
C ALA A 425 34.27 -27.12 -28.81
N ASN A 426 34.00 -26.91 -30.12
CA ASN A 426 32.96 -25.99 -30.58
C ASN A 426 31.56 -26.39 -30.06
N ARG A 427 31.25 -27.69 -30.01
CA ARG A 427 29.97 -28.17 -29.44
C ARG A 427 29.87 -27.91 -27.94
N ILE A 428 30.96 -28.09 -27.20
CA ILE A 428 31.01 -27.77 -25.76
C ILE A 428 30.78 -26.27 -25.54
N GLU A 429 31.43 -25.42 -26.32
CA GLU A 429 31.22 -23.96 -26.24
C GLU A 429 29.76 -23.58 -26.53
N GLN A 430 29.16 -24.17 -27.58
CA GLN A 430 27.75 -23.96 -27.88
C GLN A 430 26.84 -24.46 -26.74
N GLN A 431 27.13 -25.61 -26.14
CA GLN A 431 26.39 -26.11 -24.99
C GLN A 431 26.50 -25.17 -23.79
N TYR A 432 27.69 -24.66 -23.50
CA TYR A 432 27.91 -23.68 -22.44
C TYR A 432 27.07 -22.41 -22.67
N GLN A 433 27.08 -21.86 -23.89
CA GLN A 433 26.25 -20.69 -24.22
C GLN A 433 24.75 -20.99 -24.05
N ASN A 434 24.28 -22.16 -24.48
CA ASN A 434 22.89 -22.57 -24.31
C ASN A 434 22.49 -22.67 -22.83
N VAL A 435 23.36 -23.20 -21.97
CA VAL A 435 23.11 -23.30 -20.52
C VAL A 435 23.12 -21.92 -19.88
N LEU A 436 24.03 -21.03 -20.30
CA LEU A 436 24.07 -19.65 -19.82
C LEU A 436 22.80 -18.87 -20.20
N THR A 437 22.33 -18.99 -21.44
CA THR A 437 21.06 -18.40 -21.87
C THR A 437 19.89 -18.97 -21.10
N LEU A 438 19.82 -20.29 -20.91
CA LEU A 438 18.77 -20.94 -20.13
C LEU A 438 18.75 -20.45 -18.66
N TRP A 439 19.93 -20.31 -18.04
CA TRP A 439 20.05 -19.75 -16.70
C TRP A 439 19.49 -18.33 -16.65
N HIS A 440 19.91 -17.46 -17.58
CA HIS A 440 19.46 -16.07 -17.65
C HIS A 440 17.95 -15.97 -17.82
N GLU A 441 17.39 -16.73 -18.78
CA GLU A 441 15.94 -16.80 -19.00
C GLU A 441 15.19 -17.28 -17.76
N SER A 442 15.67 -18.34 -17.11
CA SER A 442 15.03 -18.88 -15.89
C SER A 442 15.10 -17.88 -14.74
N HIS A 443 16.24 -17.20 -14.56
CA HIS A 443 16.45 -16.19 -13.53
C HIS A 443 15.52 -14.98 -13.71
N ILE A 444 15.49 -14.40 -14.91
CA ILE A 444 14.62 -13.27 -15.25
C ILE A 444 13.14 -13.63 -15.09
N ASN A 445 12.75 -14.85 -15.49
CA ASN A 445 11.38 -15.33 -15.28
C ASN A 445 10.99 -15.41 -13.81
N MET A 446 11.87 -15.91 -12.94
CA MET A 446 11.58 -15.92 -11.50
C MET A 446 11.50 -14.50 -10.92
N LYS A 447 12.46 -13.63 -11.30
CA LYS A 447 12.52 -12.24 -10.83
C LYS A 447 11.28 -11.44 -11.22
N SER A 448 10.83 -11.57 -12.48
CA SER A 448 9.61 -10.90 -12.97
C SER A 448 8.35 -11.36 -12.25
N VAL A 449 8.26 -12.64 -11.88
CA VAL A 449 7.14 -13.17 -11.11
C VAL A 449 7.18 -12.67 -9.66
N VAL A 450 8.36 -12.51 -9.06
CA VAL A 450 8.50 -11.91 -7.71
C VAL A 450 8.03 -10.45 -7.70
N SER A 451 8.52 -9.62 -8.63
CA SER A 451 8.10 -8.21 -8.72
C SER A 451 6.63 -8.07 -9.09
N TRP A 452 6.08 -8.98 -9.90
CA TRP A 452 4.64 -9.07 -10.15
C TRP A 452 3.82 -9.33 -8.88
N HIS A 453 4.22 -10.27 -8.02
CA HIS A 453 3.52 -10.52 -6.75
C HIS A 453 3.54 -9.30 -5.84
N TYR A 454 4.68 -8.59 -5.76
CA TYR A 454 4.79 -7.35 -5.00
C TYR A 454 3.82 -6.28 -5.50
N LEU A 455 3.71 -6.13 -6.82
CA LEU A 455 2.77 -5.19 -7.44
C LEU A 455 1.31 -5.56 -7.16
N ILE A 456 0.94 -6.83 -7.34
CA ILE A 456 -0.43 -7.31 -7.08
C ILE A 456 -0.83 -7.10 -5.61
N ASN A 457 0.08 -7.36 -4.67
CA ASN A 457 -0.17 -7.10 -3.26
C ASN A 457 -0.47 -5.62 -2.99
N GLU A 458 0.27 -4.68 -3.57
CA GLU A 458 -0.04 -3.24 -3.43
C GLU A 458 -1.37 -2.87 -4.09
N ILE A 459 -1.70 -3.45 -5.25
CA ILE A 459 -3.00 -3.28 -5.91
C ILE A 459 -4.14 -3.74 -5.00
N ASP A 460 -4.02 -4.92 -4.41
CA ASP A 460 -5.06 -5.48 -3.54
C ASP A 460 -5.21 -4.71 -2.23
N ARG A 461 -4.10 -4.24 -1.63
CA ARG A 461 -4.14 -3.34 -0.46
C ARG A 461 -4.90 -2.05 -0.76
N ILE A 462 -4.69 -1.45 -1.92
CA ILE A 462 -5.41 -0.24 -2.34
C ILE A 462 -6.88 -0.55 -2.60
N ARG A 463 -7.21 -1.67 -3.26
CA ARG A 463 -8.60 -2.09 -3.51
C ARG A 463 -9.37 -2.40 -2.23
N ALA A 464 -8.71 -2.88 -1.19
CA ALA A 464 -9.32 -3.13 0.12
C ALA A 464 -9.52 -1.85 0.96
N SER A 465 -8.92 -0.73 0.55
CA SER A 465 -9.05 0.55 1.26
C SER A 465 -10.45 1.14 1.11
N ASN A 466 -10.91 1.84 2.15
CA ASN A 466 -12.18 2.58 2.15
C ASN A 466 -12.00 3.95 2.81
N VAL A 467 -13.06 4.76 2.82
CA VAL A 467 -13.02 6.13 3.36
C VAL A 467 -12.61 6.14 4.85
N ALA A 468 -13.07 5.17 5.65
CA ALA A 468 -12.73 5.08 7.06
C ALA A 468 -11.24 4.78 7.28
N SER A 469 -10.66 3.84 6.52
CA SER A 469 -9.22 3.56 6.61
C SER A 469 -8.38 4.75 6.17
N ILE A 470 -8.82 5.51 5.16
CA ILE A 470 -8.11 6.73 4.73
C ILE A 470 -8.11 7.77 5.85
N LYS A 471 -9.25 8.04 6.49
CA LYS A 471 -9.36 9.03 7.58
C LYS A 471 -8.46 8.73 8.79
N THR A 472 -8.07 7.46 9.00
CA THR A 472 -7.18 7.07 10.11
C THR A 472 -5.69 7.23 9.81
N MET A 473 -5.32 7.47 8.55
CA MET A 473 -3.93 7.61 8.12
C MET A 473 -3.48 9.07 8.14
N LEU A 474 -2.17 9.29 8.25
CA LEU A 474 -1.59 10.63 8.19
C LEU A 474 -1.43 11.11 6.73
N PRO A 475 -1.49 12.43 6.47
CA PRO A 475 -1.33 12.97 5.11
C PRO A 475 -0.06 12.51 4.38
N GLY A 476 1.06 12.37 5.09
CA GLY A 476 2.32 11.87 4.52
C GLY A 476 2.27 10.39 4.12
N GLU A 477 1.43 9.58 4.77
CA GLU A 477 1.28 8.15 4.47
C GLU A 477 0.52 7.92 3.16
N HIS A 478 -0.41 8.82 2.79
CA HIS A 478 -1.13 8.71 1.53
C HIS A 478 -0.23 8.87 0.31
N GLN A 479 0.73 9.80 0.38
CA GLN A 479 1.73 9.96 -0.67
C GLN A 479 2.63 8.73 -0.77
N GLN A 480 2.97 8.11 0.37
CA GLN A 480 3.76 6.88 0.40
C GLN A 480 3.05 5.70 -0.27
N VAL A 481 1.72 5.55 -0.09
CA VAL A 481 0.94 4.47 -0.74
C VAL A 481 1.03 4.57 -2.27
N LEU A 482 0.82 5.76 -2.84
CA LEU A 482 0.91 5.97 -4.28
C LEU A 482 2.35 5.83 -4.80
N SER A 483 3.33 6.28 -4.03
CA SER A 483 4.75 6.13 -4.35
C SER A 483 5.17 4.67 -4.38
N ASN A 484 4.74 3.87 -3.39
CA ASN A 484 5.01 2.44 -3.34
C ASN A 484 4.40 1.71 -4.53
N LEU A 485 3.13 1.97 -4.86
CA LEU A 485 2.47 1.38 -6.03
C LEU A 485 3.25 1.69 -7.32
N GLN A 486 3.69 2.93 -7.49
CA GLN A 486 4.47 3.35 -8.65
C GLN A 486 5.83 2.66 -8.70
N SER A 487 6.57 2.63 -7.59
CA SER A 487 7.87 1.97 -7.51
C SER A 487 7.77 0.48 -7.78
N ARG A 488 6.77 -0.22 -7.22
CA ARG A 488 6.56 -1.66 -7.50
C ARG A 488 6.21 -1.93 -8.97
N PHE A 489 5.50 -1.00 -9.61
CA PHE A 489 5.20 -1.12 -11.04
C PHE A 489 6.46 -0.92 -11.89
N GLU A 490 7.32 0.04 -11.54
CA GLU A 490 8.61 0.26 -12.21
C GLU A 490 9.55 -0.94 -12.06
N ASP A 491 9.68 -1.50 -10.85
CA ASP A 491 10.46 -2.74 -10.60
C ASP A 491 9.97 -3.89 -11.50
N PHE A 492 8.65 -4.08 -11.60
CA PHE A 492 8.04 -5.09 -12.47
C PHE A 492 8.31 -4.83 -13.96
N LEU A 493 8.24 -3.58 -14.40
CA LEU A 493 8.53 -3.23 -15.79
C LEU A 493 9.98 -3.49 -16.17
N GLU A 494 10.93 -3.26 -15.26
CA GLU A 494 12.35 -3.58 -15.48
C GLU A 494 12.54 -5.10 -15.60
N ASP A 495 11.99 -5.87 -14.67
CA ASP A 495 12.18 -7.32 -14.62
C ASP A 495 11.43 -8.09 -15.72
N SER A 496 10.35 -7.52 -16.24
CA SER A 496 9.50 -8.20 -17.24
C SER A 496 9.93 -8.00 -18.69
N GLN A 497 10.86 -7.09 -19.01
CA GLN A 497 11.22 -6.78 -20.41
C GLN A 497 11.75 -7.98 -21.19
N GLU A 498 12.57 -8.80 -20.53
CA GLU A 498 13.18 -10.00 -21.11
C GLU A 498 12.50 -11.30 -20.64
N SER A 499 11.44 -11.19 -19.84
CA SER A 499 10.73 -12.36 -19.31
C SER A 499 9.77 -12.95 -20.34
N GLN A 500 9.69 -14.27 -20.37
CA GLN A 500 8.72 -15.01 -21.21
C GLN A 500 7.40 -15.30 -20.48
N ILE A 501 7.30 -15.02 -19.17
CA ILE A 501 6.10 -15.29 -18.36
C ILE A 501 5.00 -14.26 -18.60
N PHE A 502 5.38 -13.02 -18.94
CA PHE A 502 4.46 -11.90 -19.14
C PHE A 502 4.49 -11.45 -20.60
N SER A 503 3.33 -11.47 -21.25
CA SER A 503 3.17 -10.93 -22.58
C SER A 503 3.00 -9.40 -22.54
N GLY A 504 3.24 -8.71 -23.66
CA GLY A 504 2.95 -7.28 -23.76
C GLY A 504 1.48 -6.93 -23.43
N SER A 505 0.54 -7.84 -23.69
CA SER A 505 -0.86 -7.68 -23.25
C SER A 505 -1.04 -7.76 -21.74
N ASP A 506 -0.29 -8.62 -21.04
CA ASP A 506 -0.35 -8.70 -19.58
C ASP A 506 0.19 -7.41 -18.94
N ILE A 507 1.30 -6.89 -19.46
CA ILE A 507 1.92 -5.65 -18.97
C ILE A 507 0.98 -4.46 -19.15
N THR A 508 0.39 -4.31 -20.34
CA THR A 508 -0.58 -3.23 -20.60
C THR A 508 -1.87 -3.37 -19.78
N GLN A 509 -2.27 -4.59 -19.43
CA GLN A 509 -3.39 -4.83 -18.52
C GLN A 509 -3.05 -4.41 -17.09
N LEU A 510 -1.87 -4.78 -16.58
CA LEU A 510 -1.39 -4.37 -15.26
C LEU A 510 -1.22 -2.84 -15.16
N GLU A 511 -0.71 -2.20 -16.21
CA GLU A 511 -0.62 -0.74 -16.27
C GLU A 511 -1.99 -0.07 -16.11
N LYS A 512 -3.03 -0.60 -16.79
CA LYS A 512 -4.40 -0.13 -16.62
C LYS A 512 -4.89 -0.35 -15.19
N GLU A 513 -4.63 -1.51 -14.59
CA GLU A 513 -5.03 -1.79 -13.22
C GLU A 513 -4.36 -0.87 -12.19
N VAL A 514 -3.07 -0.59 -12.35
CA VAL A 514 -2.33 0.40 -11.55
C VAL A 514 -2.96 1.79 -11.69
N ASN A 515 -3.27 2.22 -12.91
CA ASN A 515 -3.91 3.51 -13.15
C ASN A 515 -5.33 3.58 -12.55
N VAL A 516 -6.12 2.51 -12.66
CA VAL A 516 -7.43 2.40 -12.01
C VAL A 516 -7.28 2.48 -10.49
N CYS A 517 -6.29 1.82 -9.90
CA CYS A 517 -6.04 1.88 -8.45
C CYS A 517 -5.63 3.28 -7.99
N LYS A 518 -4.80 3.98 -8.75
CA LYS A 518 -4.45 5.39 -8.48
C LYS A 518 -5.68 6.29 -8.49
N GLN A 519 -6.52 6.15 -9.52
CA GLN A 519 -7.77 6.93 -9.63
C GLN A 519 -8.73 6.60 -8.49
N TYR A 520 -8.90 5.32 -8.17
CA TYR A 520 -9.74 4.87 -7.05
C TYR A 520 -9.27 5.46 -5.73
N TYR A 521 -7.97 5.39 -5.43
CA TYR A 521 -7.41 5.93 -4.19
C TYR A 521 -7.57 7.47 -4.11
N GLN A 522 -7.38 8.19 -5.23
CA GLN A 522 -7.63 9.62 -5.29
C GLN A 522 -9.12 9.99 -5.07
N GLU A 523 -10.05 9.21 -5.60
CA GLU A 523 -11.48 9.42 -5.35
C GLU A 523 -11.86 9.13 -3.89
N LEU A 524 -11.25 8.12 -3.26
CA LEU A 524 -11.43 7.89 -1.82
C LEU A 524 -10.90 9.06 -0.99
N LEU A 525 -9.76 9.66 -1.35
CA LEU A 525 -9.23 10.87 -0.69
C LEU A 525 -10.20 12.05 -0.81
N LYS A 526 -10.67 12.35 -2.02
CA LYS A 526 -11.68 13.40 -2.24
C LYS A 526 -12.98 13.14 -1.48
N SER A 527 -13.38 11.88 -1.37
CA SER A 527 -14.58 11.48 -0.62
C SER A 527 -14.38 11.69 0.89
N ALA A 528 -13.22 11.36 1.42
CA ALA A 528 -12.87 11.59 2.81
C ALA A 528 -12.86 13.10 3.16
N GLU A 529 -12.22 13.91 2.31
CA GLU A 529 -12.18 15.37 2.45
C GLU A 529 -13.59 15.98 2.39
N ARG A 530 -14.45 15.47 1.48
CA ARG A 530 -15.84 15.91 1.36
C ARG A 530 -16.63 15.60 2.62
N GLU A 531 -16.57 14.38 3.13
CA GLU A 531 -17.27 14.01 4.37
C GLU A 531 -16.81 14.86 5.56
N GLU A 532 -15.52 15.19 5.66
CA GLU A 532 -14.99 16.08 6.71
C GLU A 532 -15.50 17.54 6.55
N GLN A 533 -15.54 18.04 5.32
CA GLN A 533 -16.13 19.35 5.01
C GLN A 533 -17.63 19.37 5.32
N GLU A 534 -18.37 18.30 5.01
CA GLU A 534 -19.78 18.18 5.33
C GLU A 534 -20.03 18.12 6.84
N GLU A 535 -19.20 17.38 7.59
CA GLU A 535 -19.30 17.27 9.06
C GLU A 535 -18.98 18.60 9.74
N SER A 536 -17.95 19.31 9.31
CA SER A 536 -17.60 20.63 9.82
C SER A 536 -18.66 21.69 9.52
N ALA A 537 -19.20 21.71 8.29
CA ALA A 537 -20.31 22.58 7.91
C ALA A 537 -21.59 22.28 8.72
N TYR A 538 -21.94 20.99 8.87
CA TYR A 538 -23.06 20.58 9.73
C TYR A 538 -22.88 21.07 11.17
N ASN A 539 -21.69 20.87 11.76
CA ASN A 539 -21.40 21.30 13.13
C ASN A 539 -21.50 22.83 13.30
N LEU A 540 -21.08 23.59 12.30
CA LEU A 540 -21.26 25.04 12.28
C LEU A 540 -22.75 25.40 12.24
N TYR A 541 -23.51 24.88 11.28
CA TYR A 541 -24.92 25.25 11.09
C TYR A 541 -25.81 24.80 12.24
N ILE A 542 -25.63 23.60 12.78
CA ILE A 542 -26.39 23.14 13.94
C ILE A 542 -26.12 24.02 15.18
N SER A 543 -24.89 24.52 15.33
CA SER A 543 -24.55 25.43 16.42
C SER A 543 -25.22 26.80 16.27
N GLU A 544 -25.26 27.36 15.05
CA GLU A 544 -25.94 28.62 14.76
C GLU A 544 -27.46 28.49 14.96
N VAL A 545 -28.08 27.41 14.47
CA VAL A 545 -29.52 27.13 14.66
C VAL A 545 -29.86 27.02 16.15
N ARG A 546 -29.05 26.27 16.92
CA ARG A 546 -29.24 26.16 18.38
C ARG A 546 -29.07 27.50 19.11
N ASN A 547 -28.13 28.34 18.65
CA ASN A 547 -27.95 29.68 19.22
C ASN A 547 -29.16 30.58 18.97
N LEU A 548 -29.69 30.59 17.74
CA LEU A 548 -30.89 31.35 17.40
C LEU A 548 -32.11 30.88 18.18
N ARG A 549 -32.26 29.56 18.35
CA ARG A 549 -33.30 28.97 19.21
C ARG A 549 -33.25 29.53 20.63
N LEU A 550 -32.08 29.51 21.27
CA LEU A 550 -31.91 30.02 22.63
C LEU A 550 -32.22 31.53 22.74
N ARG A 551 -31.80 32.33 21.77
CA ARG A 551 -32.11 33.77 21.72
C ARG A 551 -33.61 34.01 21.57
N LEU A 552 -34.28 33.22 20.72
CA LEU A 552 -35.72 33.29 20.50
C LEU A 552 -36.53 32.88 21.74
N GLU A 553 -36.16 31.77 22.39
CA GLU A 553 -36.76 31.31 23.66
C GLU A 553 -36.62 32.38 24.76
N SER A 554 -35.49 33.10 24.81
CA SER A 554 -35.30 34.25 25.71
C SER A 554 -36.23 35.43 25.40
N CYS A 555 -36.43 35.75 24.12
CA CYS A 555 -37.41 36.76 23.71
C CYS A 555 -38.84 36.34 24.05
N GLU A 556 -39.19 35.06 23.89
CA GLU A 556 -40.49 34.51 24.22
C GLU A 556 -40.78 34.59 25.73
N ASP A 557 -39.85 34.16 26.58
CA ASP A 557 -40.00 34.26 28.04
C ASP A 557 -40.17 35.72 28.51
N ARG A 558 -39.40 36.65 27.94
CA ARG A 558 -39.55 38.10 28.20
C ARG A 558 -40.93 38.61 27.77
N LEU A 559 -41.41 38.20 26.59
CA LEU A 559 -42.71 38.59 26.05
C LEU A 559 -43.85 38.05 26.93
N ILE A 560 -43.82 36.77 27.30
CA ILE A 560 -44.83 36.15 28.17
C ILE A 560 -44.86 36.85 29.53
N ARG A 561 -43.69 37.14 30.11
CA ARG A 561 -43.61 37.89 31.38
C ARG A 561 -44.23 39.29 31.26
N GLN A 562 -43.97 40.00 30.17
CA GLN A 562 -44.56 41.31 29.92
C GLN A 562 -46.09 41.23 29.79
N ILE A 563 -46.60 40.26 29.01
CA ILE A 563 -48.04 40.04 28.81
C ILE A 563 -48.76 39.78 30.13
N ARG A 564 -48.14 38.99 31.03
CA ARG A 564 -48.71 38.59 32.31
C ARG A 564 -48.56 39.63 33.43
N THR A 565 -47.82 40.71 33.19
CA THR A 565 -47.62 41.78 34.18
C THR A 565 -48.67 42.87 33.97
N PRO A 566 -49.64 43.03 34.89
CA PRO A 566 -50.71 44.04 34.76
C PRO A 566 -50.15 45.46 34.57
N LEU A 567 -50.92 46.31 33.90
CA LEU A 567 -50.66 47.74 33.82
C LEU A 567 -51.16 48.44 35.10
N GLU A 568 -50.45 49.48 35.53
CA GLU A 568 -50.94 50.38 36.55
C GLU A 568 -52.17 51.13 36.03
N ARG A 569 -53.22 51.10 36.84
CA ARG A 569 -54.56 51.57 36.45
C ARG A 569 -54.57 53.09 36.29
N ASP A 570 -55.13 53.56 35.18
CA ASP A 570 -55.25 54.99 34.83
C ASP A 570 -53.91 55.72 34.56
N ASP A 571 -52.78 55.00 34.44
CA ASP A 571 -51.47 55.59 34.11
C ASP A 571 -51.20 55.56 32.59
N LEU A 572 -51.41 56.71 31.95
CA LEU A 572 -51.12 56.88 30.52
C LEU A 572 -49.61 56.83 30.21
N HIS A 573 -48.76 57.28 31.13
CA HIS A 573 -47.31 57.30 30.93
C HIS A 573 -46.72 55.89 30.98
N GLU A 574 -47.15 55.04 31.92
CA GLU A 574 -46.74 53.64 31.95
C GLU A 574 -47.19 52.87 30.69
N SER A 575 -48.41 53.12 30.22
CA SER A 575 -48.90 52.55 28.96
C SER A 575 -48.00 52.88 27.76
N VAL A 576 -47.60 54.15 27.62
CA VAL A 576 -46.66 54.59 26.57
C VAL A 576 -45.28 53.94 26.75
N PHE A 577 -44.81 53.84 27.99
CA PHE A 577 -43.54 53.17 28.29
C PHE A 577 -43.56 51.70 27.88
N ARG A 578 -44.63 50.95 28.23
CA ARG A 578 -44.82 49.54 27.85
C ARG A 578 -44.86 49.34 26.33
N ILE A 579 -45.52 50.25 25.60
CA ILE A 579 -45.49 50.27 24.12
C ILE A 579 -44.05 50.40 23.62
N SER A 580 -43.27 51.33 24.18
CA SER A 580 -41.88 51.55 23.75
C SER A 580 -40.97 50.35 24.02
N GLU A 581 -41.14 49.67 25.16
CA GLU A 581 -40.39 48.46 25.50
C GLU A 581 -40.76 47.30 24.57
N GLN A 582 -42.06 47.13 24.27
CA GLN A 582 -42.51 46.11 23.33
C GLN A 582 -42.05 46.40 21.89
N GLU A 583 -41.97 47.66 21.48
CA GLU A 583 -41.40 48.03 20.17
C GLU A 583 -39.90 47.71 20.07
N LYS A 584 -39.14 47.82 21.17
CA LYS A 584 -37.74 47.37 21.21
C LYS A 584 -37.63 45.86 21.07
N LEU A 585 -38.46 45.10 21.79
CA LEU A 585 -38.49 43.63 21.70
C LEU A 585 -38.90 43.18 20.29
N LYS A 586 -39.90 43.83 19.68
CA LYS A 586 -40.31 43.53 18.29
C LYS A 586 -39.17 43.79 17.30
N LYS A 587 -38.39 44.87 17.46
CA LYS A 587 -37.18 45.11 16.64
C LYS A 587 -36.09 44.05 16.83
N GLU A 588 -35.93 43.53 18.05
CA GLU A 588 -35.01 42.41 18.32
C GLU A 588 -35.47 41.14 17.60
N LEU A 589 -36.77 40.84 17.63
CA LEU A 589 -37.37 39.74 16.87
C LEU A 589 -37.20 39.91 15.36
N GLU A 590 -37.36 41.10 14.79
CA GLU A 590 -37.09 41.32 13.34
C GLU A 590 -35.65 40.96 12.97
N ARG A 591 -34.66 41.39 13.77
CA ARG A 591 -33.26 41.02 13.54
C ARG A 591 -33.04 39.51 13.63
N LEU A 592 -33.65 38.85 14.61
CA LEU A 592 -33.61 37.38 14.72
C LEU A 592 -34.26 36.70 13.52
N LYS A 593 -35.31 37.30 12.95
CA LYS A 593 -35.98 36.81 11.74
C LYS A 593 -35.05 36.87 10.54
N ASP A 594 -34.33 37.98 10.38
CA ASP A 594 -33.36 38.18 9.30
C ASP A 594 -32.15 37.24 9.45
N ASP A 595 -31.63 37.08 10.67
CA ASP A 595 -30.59 36.11 11.00
C ASP A 595 -31.07 34.68 10.64
N LEU A 596 -32.32 34.33 11.02
CA LEU A 596 -32.93 33.03 10.73
C LEU A 596 -33.13 32.80 9.23
N ALA A 597 -33.53 33.81 8.47
CA ALA A 597 -33.65 33.71 7.01
C ALA A 597 -32.28 33.46 6.35
N THR A 598 -31.24 34.13 6.85
CA THR A 598 -29.87 33.96 6.37
C THR A 598 -29.35 32.54 6.61
N ILE A 599 -29.50 32.01 7.83
CA ILE A 599 -29.08 30.63 8.12
C ILE A 599 -29.94 29.60 7.40
N THR A 600 -31.24 29.88 7.19
CA THR A 600 -32.14 29.00 6.41
C THR A 600 -31.63 28.87 4.98
N SER A 601 -31.25 29.98 4.33
CA SER A 601 -30.66 29.93 2.98
C SER A 601 -29.37 29.10 2.95
N LYS A 602 -28.45 29.34 3.89
CA LYS A 602 -27.19 28.57 3.98
C LYS A 602 -27.44 27.08 4.20
N CYS A 603 -28.43 26.73 5.03
CA CYS A 603 -28.80 25.34 5.27
C CYS A 603 -29.42 24.67 4.03
N GLU A 604 -30.27 25.38 3.27
CA GLU A 604 -30.82 24.84 2.02
C GLU A 604 -29.73 24.62 0.95
N ASP A 605 -28.77 25.54 0.84
CA ASP A 605 -27.59 25.36 -0.02
C ASP A 605 -26.80 24.11 0.40
N PHE A 606 -26.55 23.93 1.70
CA PHE A 606 -25.91 22.73 2.25
C PHE A 606 -26.71 21.46 1.95
N PHE A 607 -28.03 21.48 2.11
CA PHE A 607 -28.89 20.32 1.82
C PHE A 607 -28.85 19.91 0.35
N SER A 608 -28.73 20.88 -0.56
CA SER A 608 -28.59 20.60 -1.99
C SER A 608 -27.26 19.93 -2.34
N GLN A 609 -26.19 20.28 -1.62
CA GLN A 609 -24.84 19.77 -1.85
C GLN A 609 -24.60 18.42 -1.13
N ALA A 610 -25.16 18.26 0.07
CA ALA A 610 -24.97 17.11 0.97
C ALA A 610 -26.26 16.29 1.14
N ALA A 611 -27.00 16.07 0.05
CA ALA A 611 -28.30 15.39 0.06
C ALA A 611 -28.23 13.93 0.57
N ALA A 612 -27.08 13.26 0.40
CA ALA A 612 -26.84 11.90 0.86
C ALA A 612 -26.30 11.82 2.30
N SER A 613 -26.01 12.95 2.94
CA SER A 613 -25.41 13.00 4.27
C SER A 613 -26.40 12.58 5.36
N ALA A 614 -25.96 11.72 6.27
CA ALA A 614 -26.80 11.21 7.36
C ALA A 614 -27.21 12.28 8.38
N SER A 615 -26.50 13.41 8.43
CA SER A 615 -26.74 14.52 9.37
C SER A 615 -27.79 15.52 8.86
N THR A 616 -28.04 15.55 7.55
CA THR A 616 -28.99 16.45 6.88
C THR A 616 -30.42 16.40 7.44
N PRO A 617 -31.03 15.21 7.68
CA PRO A 617 -32.39 15.13 8.24
C PRO A 617 -32.52 15.76 9.62
N VAL A 618 -31.49 15.62 10.47
CA VAL A 618 -31.48 16.16 11.83
C VAL A 618 -31.44 17.68 11.80
N LEU A 619 -30.50 18.27 11.04
CA LEU A 619 -30.41 19.73 10.88
C LEU A 619 -31.69 20.32 10.29
N ARG A 620 -32.28 19.67 9.28
CA ARG A 620 -33.55 20.09 8.67
C ARG A 620 -34.70 20.11 9.69
N SER A 621 -34.77 19.10 10.56
CA SER A 621 -35.80 19.05 11.61
C SER A 621 -35.63 20.17 12.65
N GLU A 622 -34.41 20.41 13.13
CA GLU A 622 -34.12 21.48 14.11
C GLU A 622 -34.39 22.88 13.52
N LEU A 623 -33.95 23.13 12.28
CA LEU A 623 -34.23 24.39 11.60
C LEU A 623 -35.73 24.64 11.44
N SER A 624 -36.50 23.60 11.06
CA SER A 624 -37.95 23.70 10.92
C SER A 624 -38.64 24.09 12.23
N VAL A 625 -38.21 23.51 13.36
CA VAL A 625 -38.73 23.85 14.68
C VAL A 625 -38.46 25.32 15.02
N VAL A 626 -37.24 25.82 14.77
CA VAL A 626 -36.89 27.23 15.03
C VAL A 626 -37.69 28.18 14.14
N VAL A 627 -37.89 27.86 12.86
CA VAL A 627 -38.73 28.64 11.94
C VAL A 627 -40.19 28.71 12.41
N GLN A 628 -40.76 27.58 12.84
CA GLN A 628 -42.11 27.56 13.39
C GLN A 628 -42.22 28.38 14.68
N SER A 629 -41.27 28.20 15.60
CA SER A 629 -41.19 28.98 16.84
C SER A 629 -41.07 30.48 16.55
N MET A 630 -40.26 30.87 15.55
CA MET A 630 -40.05 32.26 15.20
C MET A 630 -41.34 32.91 14.71
N ASN A 631 -42.07 32.22 13.83
CA ASN A 631 -43.38 32.67 13.37
C ASN A 631 -44.39 32.80 14.52
N HIS A 632 -44.40 31.85 15.45
CA HIS A 632 -45.28 31.88 16.62
C HIS A 632 -45.01 33.09 17.52
N VAL A 633 -43.76 33.27 17.97
CA VAL A 633 -43.35 34.35 18.88
C VAL A 633 -43.51 35.72 18.21
N TYR A 634 -43.18 35.83 16.93
CA TYR A 634 -43.34 37.07 16.17
C TYR A 634 -44.83 37.47 16.02
N SER A 635 -45.70 36.49 15.75
CA SER A 635 -47.15 36.70 15.69
C SER A 635 -47.68 37.15 17.06
N MET A 636 -47.31 36.45 18.14
CA MET A 636 -47.68 36.81 19.51
C MET A 636 -47.23 38.23 19.88
N SER A 637 -45.99 38.60 19.53
CA SER A 637 -45.44 39.94 19.74
C SER A 637 -46.23 41.02 18.99
N SER A 638 -46.71 40.70 17.78
CA SER A 638 -47.50 41.60 16.94
C SER A 638 -48.91 41.81 17.46
N THR A 639 -49.60 40.76 17.91
CA THR A 639 -50.91 40.90 18.57
C THR A 639 -50.76 41.66 19.90
N TYR A 640 -49.70 41.41 20.67
CA TYR A 640 -49.51 42.09 21.96
C TYR A 640 -49.21 43.59 21.83
N ILE A 641 -48.40 44.02 20.85
CA ILE A 641 -48.19 45.46 20.61
C ILE A 641 -49.49 46.16 20.18
N GLU A 642 -50.35 45.48 19.43
CA GLU A 642 -51.67 45.98 19.06
C GLU A 642 -52.55 46.15 20.31
N LYS A 643 -52.58 45.13 21.19
CA LYS A 643 -53.28 45.22 22.50
C LYS A 643 -52.85 46.46 23.28
N LEU A 644 -51.54 46.67 23.45
CA LEU A 644 -51.02 47.82 24.22
C LEU A 644 -51.43 49.16 23.59
N LYS A 645 -51.41 49.27 22.25
CA LYS A 645 -51.84 50.47 21.53
C LYS A 645 -53.33 50.74 21.69
N THR A 646 -54.16 49.71 21.62
CA THR A 646 -55.61 49.86 21.84
C THR A 646 -55.93 50.22 23.29
N VAL A 647 -55.29 49.60 24.27
CA VAL A 647 -55.45 49.97 25.69
C VAL A 647 -55.02 51.42 25.95
N ASN A 648 -53.98 51.91 25.27
CA ASN A 648 -53.58 53.33 25.35
C ASN A 648 -54.68 54.28 24.84
N LEU A 649 -55.40 53.90 23.77
CA LEU A 649 -56.54 54.68 23.26
C LEU A 649 -57.73 54.62 24.22
N VAL A 650 -58.04 53.46 24.79
CA VAL A 650 -59.06 53.32 25.84
C VAL A 650 -58.75 54.24 27.02
N LEU A 651 -57.50 54.29 27.49
CA LEU A 651 -57.07 55.19 28.57
C LEU A 651 -57.27 56.67 28.21
N LYS A 652 -56.85 57.09 27.00
CA LYS A 652 -57.03 58.47 26.53
C LYS A 652 -58.50 58.87 26.46
N ASN A 653 -59.35 58.00 25.90
CA ASN A 653 -60.78 58.25 25.76
C ASN A 653 -61.47 58.25 27.14
N THR A 654 -61.04 57.38 28.05
CA THR A 654 -61.54 57.35 29.45
C THR A 654 -61.20 58.67 30.16
N GLN A 655 -59.97 59.18 30.03
CA GLN A 655 -59.57 60.46 30.63
C GLN A 655 -60.32 61.65 30.02
N ALA A 656 -60.54 61.65 28.70
CA ALA A 656 -61.33 62.67 28.01
C ALA A 656 -62.81 62.67 28.46
N ALA A 657 -63.42 61.49 28.54
CA ALA A 657 -64.78 61.30 29.05
C ALA A 657 -64.90 61.73 30.52
N GLU A 658 -63.97 61.33 31.39
CA GLU A 658 -63.95 61.75 32.80
C GLU A 658 -63.86 63.29 32.95
N ALA A 659 -63.04 63.95 32.13
CA ALA A 659 -62.94 65.41 32.14
C ALA A 659 -64.26 66.09 31.71
N LEU A 660 -64.95 65.55 30.70
CA LEU A 660 -66.26 66.05 30.26
C LEU A 660 -67.34 65.84 31.32
N VAL A 661 -67.43 64.64 31.89
CA VAL A 661 -68.38 64.34 32.97
C VAL A 661 -68.16 65.30 34.14
N LYS A 662 -66.92 65.46 34.62
CA LYS A 662 -66.60 66.38 35.71
C LYS A 662 -66.95 67.83 35.38
N LEU A 663 -66.72 68.28 34.14
CA LEU A 663 -67.05 69.64 33.71
C LEU A 663 -68.56 69.92 33.85
N TYR A 664 -69.42 69.05 33.31
CA TYR A 664 -70.86 69.26 33.35
C TYR A 664 -71.48 68.94 34.71
N GLU A 665 -70.95 67.97 35.46
CA GLU A 665 -71.29 67.77 36.87
C GLU A 665 -71.00 69.04 37.70
N THR A 666 -69.84 69.67 37.48
CA THR A 666 -69.48 70.93 38.15
C THR A 666 -70.42 72.06 37.73
N LYS A 667 -70.62 72.28 36.43
CA LYS A 667 -71.57 73.30 35.91
C LYS A 667 -72.96 73.16 36.55
N LEU A 668 -73.50 71.93 36.64
CA LEU A 668 -74.79 71.64 37.28
C LEU A 668 -74.75 71.83 38.81
N CYS A 669 -73.60 71.63 39.47
CA CYS A 669 -73.46 71.89 40.89
C CYS A 669 -73.35 73.40 41.20
N GLU A 670 -72.87 74.21 40.27
CA GLU A 670 -72.62 75.65 40.44
C GLU A 670 -73.80 76.56 40.10
N GLU A 671 -74.94 76.00 39.68
CA GLU A 671 -76.10 76.78 39.21
C GLU A 671 -76.60 77.85 40.21
N GLU A 672 -77.03 78.99 39.66
CA GLU A 672 -77.52 80.18 40.37
C GLU A 672 -78.89 79.94 41.04
N ALA A 673 -79.19 80.71 42.08
CA ALA A 673 -80.49 80.64 42.75
C ALA A 673 -81.62 81.14 41.84
N VAL A 674 -82.76 80.45 41.86
CA VAL A 674 -83.97 80.89 41.14
C VAL A 674 -84.52 82.15 41.82
N ILE A 675 -84.49 83.27 41.11
CA ILE A 675 -85.06 84.55 41.57
C ILE A 675 -86.48 84.67 41.00
N ALA A 676 -87.40 85.29 41.75
CA ALA A 676 -88.79 85.52 41.33
C ALA A 676 -88.92 86.62 40.25
N ASP A 677 -88.10 86.52 39.21
CA ASP A 677 -88.04 87.38 38.03
C ASP A 677 -88.11 86.53 36.76
N LYS A 678 -88.95 86.97 35.81
CA LYS A 678 -89.20 86.24 34.57
C LYS A 678 -87.95 86.15 33.69
N ASN A 679 -87.17 87.22 33.60
CA ASN A 679 -85.97 87.25 32.76
C ASN A 679 -84.88 86.34 33.34
N ASN A 680 -84.74 86.28 34.67
CA ASN A 680 -83.84 85.33 35.33
C ASN A 680 -84.18 83.87 34.98
N ILE A 681 -85.45 83.46 35.08
CA ILE A 681 -85.88 82.09 34.74
C ILE A 681 -85.67 81.79 33.25
N GLU A 682 -86.01 82.73 32.36
CA GLU A 682 -85.79 82.56 30.91
C GLU A 682 -84.29 82.42 30.56
N ASN A 683 -83.42 83.16 31.25
CA ASN A 683 -81.96 83.04 31.10
C ASN A 683 -81.45 81.68 31.57
N LEU A 684 -81.88 81.18 32.72
CA LEU A 684 -81.52 79.86 33.23
C LEU A 684 -81.97 78.74 32.26
N ILE A 685 -83.20 78.83 31.73
CA ILE A 685 -83.71 77.91 30.71
C ILE A 685 -82.85 77.97 29.43
N SER A 686 -82.47 79.15 28.98
CA SER A 686 -81.60 79.33 27.81
C SER A 686 -80.23 78.67 28.00
N THR A 687 -79.61 78.89 29.16
CA THR A 687 -78.31 78.28 29.52
C THR A 687 -78.39 76.75 29.58
N LEU A 688 -79.45 76.18 30.19
CA LEU A 688 -79.62 74.73 30.23
C LEU A 688 -79.93 74.13 28.86
N LYS A 689 -80.65 74.84 27.97
CA LYS A 689 -80.84 74.43 26.57
C LYS A 689 -79.53 74.40 25.80
N GLN A 690 -78.67 75.39 26.02
CA GLN A 690 -77.32 75.40 25.46
C GLN A 690 -76.52 74.20 25.96
N TRP A 691 -76.46 73.97 27.28
CA TRP A 691 -75.74 72.81 27.83
C TRP A 691 -76.30 71.49 27.34
N ARG A 692 -77.63 71.37 27.16
CA ARG A 692 -78.26 70.18 26.59
C ARG A 692 -77.74 69.86 25.19
N SER A 693 -77.61 70.87 24.33
CA SER A 693 -77.04 70.75 22.99
C SER A 693 -75.57 70.39 23.02
N GLU A 694 -74.77 71.06 23.88
CA GLU A 694 -73.35 70.76 24.02
C GLU A 694 -73.12 69.32 24.50
N VAL A 695 -73.92 68.84 25.46
CA VAL A 695 -73.84 67.46 25.97
C VAL A 695 -74.26 66.45 24.88
N ASP A 696 -75.26 66.75 24.04
CA ASP A 696 -75.58 65.88 22.89
C ASP A 696 -74.42 65.79 21.89
N GLU A 697 -73.81 66.91 21.55
CA GLU A 697 -72.66 66.95 20.63
C GLU A 697 -71.45 66.19 21.20
N LYS A 698 -71.22 66.28 22.51
CA LYS A 698 -70.08 65.62 23.19
C LYS A 698 -70.28 64.12 23.41
N ARG A 699 -71.43 63.56 23.04
CA ARG A 699 -71.70 62.12 23.11
C ARG A 699 -70.73 61.28 22.27
N GLU A 700 -70.17 61.84 21.19
CA GLU A 700 -69.21 61.12 20.34
C GLU A 700 -68.00 60.57 21.11
N VAL A 701 -67.52 61.27 22.15
CA VAL A 701 -66.38 60.80 22.96
C VAL A 701 -66.68 59.46 23.68
N PHE A 702 -67.94 59.22 24.04
CA PHE A 702 -68.35 57.97 24.67
C PHE A 702 -68.53 56.84 23.65
N HIS A 703 -68.96 57.17 22.43
CA HIS A 703 -68.99 56.21 21.32
C HIS A 703 -67.56 55.79 20.93
N GLU A 704 -66.62 56.73 20.83
CA GLU A 704 -65.21 56.41 20.61
C GLU A 704 -64.62 55.54 21.74
N LEU A 705 -64.99 55.81 23.00
CA LEU A 705 -64.58 54.96 24.13
C LEU A 705 -65.14 53.54 24.02
N GLU A 706 -66.42 53.39 23.67
CA GLU A 706 -67.08 52.09 23.49
C GLU A 706 -66.46 51.29 22.33
N ASP A 707 -66.15 51.95 21.20
CA ASP A 707 -65.50 51.35 20.04
C ASP A 707 -64.07 50.87 20.34
N GLU A 708 -63.28 51.67 21.06
CA GLU A 708 -61.93 51.26 21.49
C GLU A 708 -61.99 50.13 22.52
N LEU A 709 -62.98 50.14 23.42
CA LEU A 709 -63.19 49.07 24.39
C LEU A 709 -63.55 47.74 23.70
N GLN A 710 -64.43 47.79 22.71
CA GLN A 710 -64.82 46.62 21.93
C GLN A 710 -63.64 46.08 21.10
N ARG A 711 -62.78 46.95 20.56
CA ARG A 711 -61.51 46.54 19.93
C ARG A 711 -60.57 45.89 20.93
N ALA A 712 -60.37 46.47 22.12
CA ALA A 712 -59.53 45.91 23.17
C ALA A 712 -60.00 44.50 23.59
N LYS A 713 -61.32 44.30 23.67
CA LYS A 713 -61.93 42.99 23.92
C LYS A 713 -61.59 41.98 22.82
N THR A 714 -61.73 42.38 21.56
CA THR A 714 -61.50 41.51 20.40
C THR A 714 -60.05 41.03 20.36
N ILE A 715 -59.10 41.94 20.56
CA ILE A 715 -57.66 41.62 20.60
C ILE A 715 -57.35 40.71 21.81
N SER A 716 -57.98 40.95 22.96
CA SER A 716 -57.79 40.12 24.16
C SER A 716 -58.34 38.71 23.99
N ASP A 717 -59.51 38.57 23.35
CA ASP A 717 -60.09 37.27 22.99
C ASP A 717 -59.19 36.53 21.99
N GLU A 718 -58.60 37.24 21.02
CA GLU A 718 -57.61 36.67 20.10
C GLU A 718 -56.37 36.19 20.84
N MET A 719 -55.82 37.00 21.75
CA MET A 719 -54.66 36.62 22.55
C MET A 719 -54.92 35.35 23.37
N PHE A 720 -56.11 35.24 23.97
CA PHE A 720 -56.49 34.06 24.72
C PHE A 720 -56.72 32.83 23.83
N LYS A 721 -57.39 32.99 22.69
CA LYS A 721 -57.67 31.87 21.78
C LYS A 721 -56.40 31.28 21.19
N THR A 722 -55.53 32.15 20.66
CA THR A 722 -54.34 31.78 19.88
C THR A 722 -53.15 31.43 20.77
N TYR A 723 -52.90 32.19 21.84
CA TYR A 723 -51.69 32.06 22.66
C TYR A 723 -51.96 31.61 24.11
N LYS A 724 -53.23 31.41 24.50
CA LYS A 724 -53.64 31.03 25.87
C LYS A 724 -53.28 32.04 26.96
N GLU A 725 -52.97 33.27 26.58
CA GLU A 725 -52.70 34.35 27.51
C GLU A 725 -53.97 35.15 27.82
N ARG A 726 -54.28 35.32 29.11
CA ARG A 726 -55.48 36.05 29.57
C ARG A 726 -55.18 37.53 29.73
N ASP A 727 -56.17 38.36 29.43
CA ASP A 727 -56.12 39.77 29.81
C ASP A 727 -56.55 39.94 31.28
N LEU A 728 -55.72 40.63 32.07
CA LEU A 728 -55.97 40.90 33.49
C LEU A 728 -56.60 42.28 33.72
N ASP A 729 -56.54 43.17 32.72
CA ASP A 729 -56.86 44.59 32.88
C ASP A 729 -58.17 45.00 32.18
N PHE A 730 -58.64 44.22 31.21
CA PHE A 730 -59.84 44.54 30.42
C PHE A 730 -61.08 44.82 31.27
N ASP A 731 -61.37 43.95 32.26
CA ASP A 731 -62.56 44.09 33.10
C ASP A 731 -62.56 45.41 33.88
N TRP A 732 -61.38 45.89 34.30
CA TRP A 732 -61.24 47.16 34.98
C TRP A 732 -61.53 48.34 34.05
N HIS A 733 -60.97 48.34 32.83
CA HIS A 733 -61.25 49.38 31.85
C HIS A 733 -62.73 49.43 31.47
N LYS A 734 -63.36 48.27 31.32
CA LYS A 734 -64.79 48.16 31.05
C LYS A 734 -65.63 48.75 32.18
N GLU A 735 -65.37 48.33 33.42
CA GLU A 735 -66.09 48.85 34.58
C GLU A 735 -65.95 50.38 34.70
N LYS A 736 -64.76 50.91 34.45
CA LYS A 736 -64.50 52.36 34.46
C LYS A 736 -65.28 53.09 33.35
N ALA A 737 -65.35 52.52 32.15
CA ALA A 737 -66.14 53.07 31.05
C ALA A 737 -67.65 53.03 31.35
N ASP A 738 -68.16 51.92 31.88
CA ASP A 738 -69.56 51.75 32.28
C ASP A 738 -69.97 52.81 33.33
N GLN A 739 -69.11 53.05 34.33
CA GLN A 739 -69.32 54.12 35.34
C GLN A 739 -69.38 55.52 34.73
N LEU A 740 -68.55 55.81 33.72
CA LEU A 740 -68.55 57.10 33.03
C LEU A 740 -69.80 57.30 32.18
N VAL A 741 -70.27 56.26 31.50
CA VAL A 741 -71.51 56.28 30.73
C VAL A 741 -72.71 56.53 31.65
N GLU A 742 -72.77 55.87 32.81
CA GLU A 742 -73.83 56.09 33.80
C GLU A 742 -73.85 57.54 34.30
N ARG A 743 -72.68 58.08 34.68
CA ARG A 743 -72.56 59.48 35.12
C ARG A 743 -72.94 60.48 34.03
N TRP A 744 -72.55 60.21 32.78
CA TRP A 744 -72.95 61.04 31.64
C TRP A 744 -74.46 61.02 31.40
N GLN A 745 -75.09 59.85 31.50
CA GLN A 745 -76.55 59.73 31.43
C GLN A 745 -77.23 60.50 32.56
N ASN A 746 -76.66 60.49 33.77
CA ASN A 746 -77.17 61.28 34.89
C ASN A 746 -77.10 62.79 34.62
N VAL A 747 -76.02 63.29 33.99
CA VAL A 747 -75.92 64.68 33.54
C VAL A 747 -77.06 65.04 32.58
N HIS A 748 -77.30 64.20 31.56
CA HIS A 748 -78.43 64.40 30.63
C HIS A 748 -79.78 64.47 31.36
N VAL A 749 -80.06 63.49 32.21
CA VAL A 749 -81.34 63.40 32.96
C VAL A 749 -81.52 64.61 33.86
N GLN A 750 -80.46 65.11 34.50
CA GLN A 750 -80.56 66.30 35.33
C GLN A 750 -80.84 67.57 34.53
N ILE A 751 -80.20 67.76 33.37
CA ILE A 751 -80.49 68.92 32.52
C ILE A 751 -81.95 68.89 32.08
N ASP A 752 -82.45 67.73 31.62
CA ASP A 752 -83.83 67.56 31.17
C ASP A 752 -84.85 67.80 32.30
N ASN A 753 -84.58 67.29 33.50
CA ASN A 753 -85.43 67.52 34.66
C ASN A 753 -85.44 69.00 35.05
N ARG A 754 -84.27 69.65 35.15
CA ARG A 754 -84.19 71.07 35.53
C ARG A 754 -84.87 71.98 34.51
N LEU A 755 -84.74 71.69 33.22
CA LEU A 755 -85.48 72.41 32.16
C LEU A 755 -87.00 72.29 32.37
N ARG A 756 -87.51 71.08 32.62
CA ARG A 756 -88.94 70.85 32.87
C ARG A 756 -89.42 71.60 34.11
N ASP A 757 -88.65 71.55 35.18
CA ASP A 757 -88.99 72.19 36.45
C ASP A 757 -88.99 73.71 36.32
N LEU A 758 -87.98 74.31 35.67
CA LEU A 758 -87.92 75.75 35.42
C LEU A 758 -89.04 76.24 34.48
N GLU A 759 -89.41 75.45 33.47
CA GLU A 759 -90.59 75.76 32.63
C GLU A 759 -91.89 75.73 33.45
N GLY A 760 -92.01 74.81 34.41
CA GLY A 760 -93.12 74.73 35.37
C GLY A 760 -93.15 75.90 36.36
N ILE A 761 -91.99 76.26 36.92
CA ILE A 761 -91.81 77.41 37.83
C ILE A 761 -92.11 78.70 37.08
N GLY A 762 -91.63 78.88 35.85
CA GLY A 762 -91.90 80.05 35.02
C GLY A 762 -93.39 80.25 34.74
N LYS A 763 -94.13 79.16 34.47
CA LYS A 763 -95.60 79.19 34.36
C LYS A 763 -96.27 79.57 35.67
N SER A 764 -95.82 78.98 36.79
CA SER A 764 -96.39 79.24 38.12
C SER A 764 -96.14 80.69 38.58
N LEU A 765 -94.93 81.22 38.33
CA LEU A 765 -94.58 82.62 38.59
C LEU A 765 -95.46 83.56 37.77
N LYS A 766 -95.71 83.24 36.50
CA LYS A 766 -96.59 84.01 35.64
C LYS A 766 -98.01 84.04 36.21
N TYR A 767 -98.59 82.90 36.56
CA TYR A 767 -99.93 82.85 37.15
C TYR A 767 -100.01 83.65 38.46
N TYR A 768 -98.98 83.57 39.30
CA TYR A 768 -98.89 84.40 40.51
C TYR A 768 -98.83 85.89 40.19
N ARG A 769 -97.90 86.33 39.34
CA ARG A 769 -97.72 87.77 38.99
C ARG A 769 -98.95 88.35 38.27
N ASP A 770 -99.58 87.57 37.39
CA ASP A 770 -100.82 87.96 36.69
C ASP A 770 -102.00 88.13 37.66
N ALA A 771 -102.02 87.41 38.78
CA ALA A 771 -103.02 87.56 39.84
C ALA A 771 -102.66 88.66 40.87
N TYR A 772 -101.38 88.78 41.21
CA TYR A 772 -100.84 89.70 42.21
C TYR A 772 -100.88 91.15 41.75
N HIS A 773 -100.34 91.47 40.57
CA HIS A 773 -100.23 92.87 40.13
C HIS A 773 -101.57 93.63 40.06
N PRO A 774 -102.64 93.07 39.47
CA PRO A 774 -103.94 93.74 39.47
C PRO A 774 -104.55 93.89 40.87
N LEU A 775 -104.20 92.98 41.80
CA LEU A 775 -104.66 93.02 43.18
C LEU A 775 -103.91 94.11 43.97
N ASP A 776 -102.59 94.20 43.83
CA ASP A 776 -101.75 95.24 44.43
C ASP A 776 -102.13 96.64 43.91
N ASP A 777 -102.30 96.80 42.59
CA ASP A 777 -102.78 98.05 41.99
C ASP A 777 -104.15 98.47 42.56
N TRP A 778 -105.06 97.50 42.73
CA TRP A 778 -106.38 97.73 43.33
C TRP A 778 -106.27 98.07 44.83
N ILE A 779 -105.42 97.40 45.60
CA ILE A 779 -105.18 97.72 47.02
C ILE A 779 -104.64 99.13 47.17
N GLN A 780 -103.63 99.51 46.39
CA GLN A 780 -103.10 100.89 46.39
C GLN A 780 -104.18 101.91 46.04
N GLN A 781 -105.07 101.58 45.08
CA GLN A 781 -106.21 102.42 44.72
C GLN A 781 -107.22 102.54 45.87
N VAL A 782 -107.54 101.44 46.55
CA VAL A 782 -108.45 101.41 47.71
C VAL A 782 -107.86 102.14 48.91
N GLU A 783 -106.57 101.94 49.22
CA GLU A 783 -105.87 102.67 50.27
C GLU A 783 -105.86 104.18 50.00
N THR A 784 -105.60 104.59 48.76
CA THR A 784 -105.67 105.99 48.34
C THR A 784 -107.08 106.56 48.48
N THR A 785 -108.10 105.76 48.13
CA THR A 785 -109.52 106.15 48.25
C THR A 785 -109.94 106.27 49.70
N GLN A 786 -109.55 105.31 50.54
CA GLN A 786 -109.79 105.30 51.98
C GLN A 786 -109.12 106.49 52.66
N ARG A 787 -107.88 106.82 52.29
CA ARG A 787 -107.17 108.01 52.79
C ARG A 787 -107.90 109.30 52.42
N LYS A 788 -108.34 109.46 51.18
CA LYS A 788 -109.16 110.60 50.73
C LYS A 788 -110.51 110.70 51.46
N ILE A 789 -111.13 109.57 51.79
CA ILE A 789 -112.38 109.55 52.56
C ILE A 789 -112.13 109.97 54.02
N GLN A 790 -111.01 109.57 54.64
CA GLN A 790 -110.63 109.94 56.01
C GLN A 790 -110.17 111.39 56.16
N GLU A 791 -109.51 111.97 55.14
CA GLU A 791 -109.03 113.37 55.16
C GLU A 791 -110.17 114.39 55.12
N ASN A 792 -111.34 114.01 54.59
CA ASN A 792 -112.52 114.86 54.57
C ASN A 792 -113.26 114.79 55.92
N GLN A 793 -113.37 115.90 56.66
CA GLN A 793 -114.19 115.93 57.89
C GLN A 793 -115.66 116.24 57.57
N PRO A 794 -116.62 115.48 58.11
CA PRO A 794 -118.04 115.68 57.79
C PRO A 794 -118.62 116.91 58.50
N GLU A 795 -119.00 117.93 57.72
CA GLU A 795 -119.55 119.20 58.23
C GLU A 795 -121.01 119.12 58.74
N ASN A 796 -121.78 118.10 58.35
CA ASN A 796 -123.16 117.93 58.78
C ASN A 796 -123.62 116.46 58.75
N SER A 797 -124.77 116.16 59.37
CA SER A 797 -125.30 114.79 59.46
C SER A 797 -125.53 114.12 58.09
N LYS A 798 -125.79 114.92 57.05
CA LYS A 798 -126.04 114.44 55.68
C LYS A 798 -124.72 114.04 54.97
N THR A 799 -123.63 114.79 55.17
CA THR A 799 -122.29 114.44 54.67
C THR A 799 -121.69 113.26 55.42
N LEU A 800 -121.92 113.15 56.74
CA LEU A 800 -121.54 111.97 57.54
C LEU A 800 -122.25 110.70 57.06
N ALA A 801 -123.56 110.76 56.78
CA ALA A 801 -124.30 109.62 56.26
C ALA A 801 -123.80 109.20 54.86
N THR A 802 -123.38 110.17 54.04
CA THR A 802 -122.80 109.92 52.71
C THR A 802 -121.43 109.27 52.81
N GLN A 803 -120.57 109.74 53.72
CA GLN A 803 -119.28 109.12 54.03
C GLN A 803 -119.43 107.70 54.57
N LEU A 804 -120.36 107.48 55.50
CA LEU A 804 -120.64 106.15 56.03
C LEU A 804 -121.14 105.20 54.93
N ASN A 805 -121.95 105.70 53.99
CA ASN A 805 -122.38 104.92 52.85
C ASN A 805 -121.22 104.61 51.88
N GLN A 806 -120.33 105.58 51.62
CA GLN A 806 -119.11 105.37 50.82
C GLN A 806 -118.18 104.33 51.47
N GLN A 807 -118.00 104.38 52.80
CA GLN A 807 -117.26 103.37 53.57
C GLN A 807 -117.92 102.00 53.50
N LYS A 808 -119.24 101.90 53.64
CA LYS A 808 -119.96 100.62 53.49
C LYS A 808 -119.82 100.03 52.09
N MET A 809 -119.85 100.87 51.05
CA MET A 809 -119.62 100.43 49.68
C MET A 809 -118.18 99.96 49.45
N LEU A 810 -117.20 100.68 50.02
CA LEU A 810 -115.78 100.29 49.94
C LEU A 810 -115.52 98.97 50.68
N VAL A 811 -116.11 98.78 51.86
CA VAL A 811 -116.04 97.50 52.61
C VAL A 811 -116.66 96.37 51.81
N SER A 812 -117.82 96.58 51.18
CA SER A 812 -118.44 95.57 50.31
C SER A 812 -117.55 95.25 49.10
N GLU A 813 -116.88 96.25 48.51
CA GLU A 813 -115.91 96.02 47.42
C GLU A 813 -114.72 95.17 47.91
N ILE A 814 -114.18 95.47 49.09
CA ILE A 814 -113.11 94.68 49.72
C ILE A 814 -113.55 93.23 49.96
N GLU A 815 -114.74 93.02 50.51
CA GLU A 815 -115.31 91.68 50.74
C GLU A 815 -115.47 90.90 49.43
N THR A 816 -115.88 91.54 48.32
CA THR A 816 -115.97 90.86 47.01
C THR A 816 -114.62 90.44 46.43
N LYS A 817 -113.55 91.14 46.81
CA LYS A 817 -112.18 90.88 46.35
C LYS A 817 -111.46 89.78 47.13
N GLN A 818 -112.02 89.31 48.25
CA GLN A 818 -111.50 88.17 49.01
C GLN A 818 -111.23 86.95 48.13
N SER A 819 -112.16 86.61 47.22
CA SER A 819 -111.97 85.47 46.30
C SER A 819 -110.75 85.60 45.36
N LYS A 820 -110.35 86.83 45.03
CA LYS A 820 -109.16 87.13 44.22
C LYS A 820 -107.88 87.12 45.05
N MET A 821 -107.96 87.49 46.32
CA MET A 821 -106.88 87.29 47.30
C MET A 821 -106.59 85.80 47.49
N ASP A 822 -107.62 84.99 47.72
CA ASP A 822 -107.48 83.53 47.89
C ASP A 822 -106.88 82.87 46.64
N GLU A 823 -107.25 83.35 45.44
CA GLU A 823 -106.67 82.90 44.17
C GLU A 823 -105.18 83.29 44.04
N CYS A 824 -104.81 84.51 44.40
CA CYS A 824 -103.42 84.98 44.42
C CYS A 824 -102.56 84.16 45.40
N GLN A 825 -103.07 83.95 46.63
CA GLN A 825 -102.42 83.13 47.65
C GLN A 825 -102.18 81.70 47.14
N LYS A 826 -103.18 81.08 46.51
CA LYS A 826 -103.04 79.75 45.93
C LYS A 826 -101.94 79.69 44.87
N TYR A 827 -101.86 80.66 43.95
CA TYR A 827 -100.80 80.68 42.95
C TYR A 827 -99.41 80.95 43.55
N ALA A 828 -99.33 81.77 44.61
CA ALA A 828 -98.09 82.00 45.36
C ALA A 828 -97.61 80.73 46.07
N GLU A 829 -98.51 79.97 46.71
CA GLU A 829 -98.21 78.67 47.34
C GLU A 829 -97.74 77.63 46.30
N GLN A 830 -98.38 77.61 45.12
CA GLN A 830 -97.98 76.74 44.01
C GLN A 830 -96.58 77.09 43.48
N TYR A 831 -96.28 78.38 43.29
CA TYR A 831 -94.94 78.85 42.92
C TYR A 831 -93.90 78.49 44.01
N SER A 832 -94.22 78.76 45.28
CA SER A 832 -93.34 78.47 46.42
C SER A 832 -92.99 77.00 46.52
N THR A 833 -93.99 76.12 46.35
CA THR A 833 -93.80 74.66 46.36
C THR A 833 -92.91 74.22 45.20
N ALA A 834 -93.19 74.69 43.98
CA ALA A 834 -92.40 74.33 42.80
C ALA A 834 -90.92 74.76 42.91
N VAL A 835 -90.64 75.95 43.45
CA VAL A 835 -89.27 76.42 43.71
C VAL A 835 -88.58 75.59 44.78
N LYS A 836 -89.26 75.26 45.88
CA LYS A 836 -88.70 74.42 46.97
C LYS A 836 -88.36 73.01 46.50
N ASP A 837 -89.21 72.41 45.67
CA ASP A 837 -88.96 71.10 45.07
C ASP A 837 -87.73 71.13 44.14
N TYR A 838 -87.61 72.18 43.31
CA TYR A 838 -86.45 72.38 42.44
C TYR A 838 -85.14 72.58 43.22
N GLU A 839 -85.16 73.40 44.27
CA GLU A 839 -84.02 73.61 45.16
C GLU A 839 -83.60 72.31 45.84
N LEU A 840 -84.57 71.52 46.33
CA LEU A 840 -84.31 70.22 46.96
C LEU A 840 -83.68 69.22 45.97
N GLN A 841 -84.20 69.14 44.76
CA GLN A 841 -83.67 68.26 43.72
C GLN A 841 -82.24 68.65 43.31
N THR A 842 -81.98 69.95 43.16
CA THR A 842 -80.65 70.50 42.86
C THR A 842 -79.66 70.21 43.99
N MET A 843 -80.07 70.34 45.26
CA MET A 843 -79.25 69.99 46.42
C MET A 843 -78.97 68.48 46.49
N THR A 844 -79.95 67.65 46.17
CA THR A 844 -79.82 66.18 46.16
C THR A 844 -78.79 65.72 45.13
N TYR A 845 -78.86 66.26 43.91
CA TYR A 845 -77.88 65.97 42.87
C TYR A 845 -76.47 66.45 43.26
N ARG A 846 -76.35 67.65 43.83
CA ARG A 846 -75.07 68.17 44.31
C ARG A 846 -74.44 67.24 45.36
N ALA A 847 -75.23 66.78 46.34
CA ALA A 847 -74.74 65.85 47.37
C ALA A 847 -74.29 64.50 46.76
N MET A 848 -74.98 64.00 45.74
CA MET A 848 -74.58 62.80 45.00
C MET A 848 -73.23 62.99 44.31
N VAL A 849 -73.04 64.08 43.56
CA VAL A 849 -71.78 64.39 42.86
C VAL A 849 -70.62 64.61 43.85
N ASP A 850 -70.86 65.35 44.94
CA ASP A 850 -69.84 65.62 45.96
C ASP A 850 -69.36 64.32 46.65
N SER A 851 -70.27 63.35 46.84
CA SER A 851 -69.92 62.02 47.38
C SER A 851 -69.01 61.22 46.45
N GLN A 852 -69.17 61.41 45.13
CA GLN A 852 -68.35 60.76 44.10
C GLN A 852 -67.00 61.46 43.90
N GLN A 853 -66.96 62.81 44.00
CA GLN A 853 -65.76 63.62 43.75
C GLN A 853 -64.89 63.88 45.01
N LYS A 854 -65.32 63.43 46.21
CA LYS A 854 -64.63 63.66 47.50
C LYS A 854 -64.27 65.14 47.75
N SER A 855 -65.16 66.07 47.38
CA SER A 855 -64.94 67.50 47.53
C SER A 855 -65.46 68.02 48.88
N PRO A 856 -64.71 68.85 49.65
CA PRO A 856 -65.12 69.29 50.99
C PRO A 856 -65.90 70.63 50.99
N VAL A 857 -66.41 71.10 49.84
CA VAL A 857 -66.92 72.47 49.72
C VAL A 857 -68.37 72.60 50.20
N LYS A 858 -68.58 72.99 51.46
CA LYS A 858 -69.88 73.47 51.95
C LYS A 858 -70.13 74.90 51.47
N ARG A 859 -71.03 75.10 50.50
CA ARG A 859 -71.49 76.43 50.08
C ARG A 859 -72.64 76.95 50.96
N ARG A 860 -72.72 78.28 51.14
CA ARG A 860 -73.78 78.97 51.90
C ARG A 860 -75.15 78.73 51.24
N ARG A 861 -76.17 78.47 52.07
CA ARG A 861 -77.57 78.43 51.66
C ARG A 861 -78.00 79.85 51.25
N LEU A 862 -78.34 80.03 49.97
CA LEU A 862 -78.93 81.29 49.48
C LEU A 862 -80.37 81.42 50.00
N GLN A 863 -80.84 82.65 50.16
CA GLN A 863 -82.21 82.95 50.58
C GLN A 863 -83.16 82.58 49.44
N SER A 864 -84.17 81.76 49.72
CA SER A 864 -85.08 81.23 48.70
C SER A 864 -86.03 82.31 48.20
N SER A 865 -86.25 82.39 46.88
CA SER A 865 -87.25 83.30 46.30
C SER A 865 -88.68 82.91 46.67
N ALA A 866 -88.89 81.64 47.04
CA ALA A 866 -90.15 81.13 47.56
C ALA A 866 -90.55 81.83 48.87
N ASP A 867 -89.57 82.18 49.72
CA ASP A 867 -89.82 82.86 51.00
C ASP A 867 -90.10 84.35 50.80
N LEU A 868 -89.49 84.98 49.78
CA LEU A 868 -89.75 86.37 49.40
C LEU A 868 -91.16 86.54 48.83
N VAL A 869 -91.62 85.63 47.97
CA VAL A 869 -92.96 85.67 47.38
C VAL A 869 -94.04 85.41 48.44
N ILE A 870 -93.81 84.50 49.38
CA ILE A 870 -94.75 84.33 50.52
C ILE A 870 -94.82 85.61 51.36
N GLN A 871 -93.68 86.28 51.58
CA GLN A 871 -93.65 87.53 52.32
C GLN A 871 -94.42 88.65 51.62
N GLU A 872 -94.34 88.76 50.28
CA GLU A 872 -95.13 89.70 49.47
C GLU A 872 -96.65 89.49 49.67
N VAL A 873 -97.11 88.24 49.66
CA VAL A 873 -98.54 87.91 49.86
C VAL A 873 -99.00 88.15 51.30
N VAL A 874 -98.14 87.98 52.30
CA VAL A 874 -98.48 88.25 53.71
C VAL A 874 -98.54 89.75 54.02
N THR A 875 -97.80 90.58 53.27
CA THR A 875 -97.85 92.04 53.40
C THR A 875 -99.05 92.69 52.72
N VAL A 876 -99.68 91.97 51.80
CA VAL A 876 -100.87 92.32 51.02
C VAL A 876 -102.12 91.82 51.73
#